data_AF-A0A381A5J8-F1
#
_entry.id   AF-A0A381A5J8-F1
#
_cell.length_a   1.000
_cell.length_b   1.000
_cell.length_c   1.000
_cell.angle_alpha   90.00
_cell.angle_beta   90.00
_cell.angle_gamma   90.00
#
_symmetry.space_group_name_H-M   'P 1'
#
loop_
_entity.id
_entity.type
_entity.pdbx_description
1 polymer ?
#
loop_
_entity_poly.entity_id
_entity_poly.type
_entity_poly.pdbx_seq_one_letter_code
_entity_poly.pdbx_strand_id
1 'polypeptide(L)'
;MQEPTVPSIVLFPSWMKVWRRLACAAASAPAAPAAAQAAPAGPQRLAAQVDRVSWGVTPAELARAQRLSWTVYLQEQLRPRPAALPPAVQARIDALSITRVPARDALLAQRARTAKIRQIEDPARKLAASRENRMVSRQRANETMQRAVWLALYSPNQLQEQMTWFWMNHFSAYEDQAIRPHALGKFRDLLAATARSPAMLIYLDNIRNSAGHINENYARELLELHTLGVQGGYSQRDVQELARVLTGVGLNQTGEAPRVKPAQREQLVEDGLFLFEPGRHDHGDKTVLGHTIRGGRGLAELDEALDLLARHPATARHVSRKLAQYFVADQPPDALVQRPGPLPVLGPAPGLRRQGTAAQSRRRAGLAQAHGPAALPAADAGRLSHERIRLGRFQTDDHALRGGARHCRRARDLLPRRPRRQAARAAPAAPGPGLWRRRGAVLGAVAGHAPRHRIGPQRPRRQYLPAGLAGIHAPLNARIPGIAMHRRQLLKLAAAAPLTLYGTRLLAAGPPDTRLLVVFMRGAYDAASLLVPTTSEFYYESRPHIAIARDAAAALSDGWALHPAVKDSLLPFYQRGELAFVPFAGTDDASRSHFETQNRIELGRAGGSGAAPASGFLNRLAAQLDGKAGRPAAFTEDVPQIFRGQARVPNIDLGGAKRKSRLTADSSSAIAQMYQGTGLDASVNEGLAAMGQARAALEAEMREANGGAGNTEKLEQEARRIGTFMAERYNLGFVDVGGWDTHVGQGAANGVLATKLGQLGRALAAYAQAMGPAWRHTTVVVISEFGRTLRENGNKGTDHGHGSVYWVLGGGVRGGRIAGEQVAVKRDTLFQDRDYPVLTDYRALFAGLFGRLYGLDAQRLQAVFPGARPLDLKLV
;
A
#
# COMPACT_ATOMS: atom_id res chain seq x y z
N MET A 1 44.12 18.28 -26.90
CA MET A 1 42.99 18.29 -25.95
C MET A 1 42.55 16.84 -25.75
N GLN A 2 42.20 16.42 -24.54
CA GLN A 2 41.75 15.05 -24.26
C GLN A 2 40.26 15.07 -23.91
N GLU A 3 39.50 14.10 -24.43
CA GLU A 3 38.10 13.90 -24.05
C GLU A 3 38.00 13.19 -22.69
N PRO A 4 37.18 13.68 -21.75
CA PRO A 4 36.98 13.01 -20.46
C PRO A 4 36.03 11.82 -20.60
N THR A 5 36.58 10.61 -20.63
CA THR A 5 35.79 9.36 -20.54
C THR A 5 35.44 9.08 -19.08
N VAL A 6 34.14 9.11 -18.75
CA VAL A 6 33.61 9.04 -17.37
C VAL A 6 32.56 7.93 -17.26
N PRO A 7 32.56 7.08 -16.21
CA PRO A 7 31.81 5.83 -16.21
C PRO A 7 30.30 5.97 -15.92
N SER A 8 29.50 5.16 -16.61
CA SER A 8 28.09 4.93 -16.28
C SER A 8 27.92 3.82 -15.22
N ILE A 9 26.82 3.86 -14.45
CA ILE A 9 26.51 2.80 -13.48
C ILE A 9 26.09 1.51 -14.23
N VAL A 10 26.96 0.50 -14.17
CA VAL A 10 26.68 -0.86 -14.67
C VAL A 10 26.66 -1.82 -13.47
N LEU A 11 25.52 -2.45 -13.18
CA LEU A 11 25.26 -3.11 -11.89
C LEU A 11 26.10 -4.37 -11.60
N PHE A 12 26.62 -5.05 -12.65
CA PHE A 12 27.11 -6.43 -12.53
C PHE A 12 28.61 -6.74 -12.83
N PRO A 13 29.41 -5.96 -13.61
CA PRO A 13 30.72 -6.44 -14.08
C PRO A 13 31.84 -6.75 -13.06
N SER A 14 31.72 -6.34 -11.78
CA SER A 14 32.87 -6.33 -10.85
C SER A 14 32.75 -7.18 -9.56
N TRP A 15 31.63 -7.88 -9.35
CA TRP A 15 31.31 -8.57 -8.08
C TRP A 15 32.39 -9.58 -7.61
N MET A 16 33.12 -10.21 -8.53
CA MET A 16 34.19 -11.18 -8.23
C MET A 16 35.34 -10.62 -7.37
N LYS A 17 35.66 -9.31 -7.47
CA LYS A 17 36.75 -8.70 -6.70
C LYS A 17 36.40 -8.48 -5.23
N VAL A 18 35.11 -8.38 -4.89
CA VAL A 18 34.63 -8.13 -3.51
C VAL A 18 34.71 -9.40 -2.67
N TRP A 19 34.20 -10.52 -3.19
CA TRP A 19 34.20 -11.82 -2.50
C TRP A 19 35.62 -12.32 -2.16
N ARG A 20 36.59 -12.17 -3.07
CA ARG A 20 37.98 -12.58 -2.82
C ARG A 20 38.68 -11.79 -1.71
N ARG A 21 38.28 -10.54 -1.41
CA ARG A 21 38.91 -9.73 -0.35
C ARG A 21 38.26 -9.92 1.02
N LEU A 22 36.94 -10.11 1.08
CA LEU A 22 36.25 -10.42 2.33
C LEU A 22 36.67 -11.77 2.93
N ALA A 23 37.02 -12.75 2.09
CA ALA A 23 37.52 -14.05 2.53
C ALA A 23 38.85 -14.00 3.29
N CYS A 24 39.69 -12.96 3.08
CA CYS A 24 40.96 -12.80 3.80
C CYS A 24 40.87 -11.86 5.00
N ALA A 25 40.00 -10.84 4.95
CA ALA A 25 39.84 -9.86 6.02
C ALA A 25 39.23 -10.45 7.32
N ALA A 26 38.53 -11.59 7.23
CA ALA A 26 37.93 -12.27 8.37
C ALA A 26 38.93 -13.07 9.24
N ALA A 27 40.22 -13.11 8.88
CA ALA A 27 41.23 -13.98 9.53
C ALA A 27 42.09 -13.30 10.60
N SER A 28 41.81 -12.04 10.98
CA SER A 28 42.69 -11.25 11.87
C SER A 28 41.95 -10.26 12.79
N ALA A 29 41.01 -10.77 13.58
CA ALA A 29 40.43 -10.06 14.72
C ALA A 29 40.34 -11.01 15.94
N PRO A 30 40.73 -10.59 17.15
CA PRO A 30 40.61 -11.42 18.35
C PRO A 30 39.13 -11.58 18.74
N ALA A 31 38.74 -12.80 19.13
CA ALA A 31 37.34 -13.16 19.32
C ALA A 31 36.84 -12.91 20.75
N ALA A 32 35.56 -12.51 20.85
CA ALA A 32 34.74 -12.70 22.05
C ALA A 32 33.78 -13.89 21.81
N PRO A 33 33.52 -14.76 22.82
CA PRO A 33 32.85 -16.03 22.60
C PRO A 33 31.32 -15.90 22.52
N ALA A 34 30.80 -15.57 21.35
CA ALA A 34 29.43 -15.95 20.96
C ALA A 34 29.48 -17.35 20.30
N ALA A 35 28.55 -18.23 20.65
CA ALA A 35 28.53 -19.62 20.15
C ALA A 35 28.29 -19.66 18.63
N ALA A 36 29.37 -19.79 17.85
CA ALA A 36 29.31 -19.83 16.40
C ALA A 36 28.68 -21.14 15.93
N GLN A 37 27.50 -21.05 15.31
CA GLN A 37 27.00 -22.13 14.47
C GLN A 37 28.02 -22.39 13.36
N ALA A 38 28.54 -23.61 13.29
CA ALA A 38 29.59 -23.98 12.35
C ALA A 38 29.15 -23.67 10.91
N ALA A 39 30.03 -23.05 10.11
CA ALA A 39 29.72 -22.72 8.74
C ALA A 39 29.34 -23.99 7.96
N PRO A 40 28.20 -24.01 7.25
CA PRO A 40 27.66 -25.23 6.65
C PRO A 40 28.65 -25.91 5.71
N ALA A 41 28.67 -27.24 5.74
CA ALA A 41 29.54 -28.04 4.89
C ALA A 41 29.28 -27.77 3.39
N GLY A 42 30.26 -28.03 2.53
CA GLY A 42 30.24 -27.69 1.10
C GLY A 42 28.88 -27.86 0.38
N PRO A 43 28.20 -29.02 0.49
CA PRO A 43 26.89 -29.23 -0.13
C PRO A 43 25.78 -28.33 0.43
N GLN A 44 25.70 -28.18 1.76
CA GLN A 44 24.71 -27.32 2.43
C GLN A 44 24.94 -25.84 2.10
N ARG A 45 26.21 -25.42 2.06
CA ARG A 45 26.61 -24.06 1.67
C ARG A 45 26.24 -23.78 0.22
N LEU A 46 26.48 -24.73 -0.70
CA LEU A 46 26.10 -24.57 -2.10
C LEU A 46 24.57 -24.50 -2.27
N ALA A 47 23.81 -25.31 -1.54
CA ALA A 47 22.34 -25.21 -1.53
C ALA A 47 21.88 -23.81 -1.09
N ALA A 48 22.36 -23.30 0.05
CA ALA A 48 22.03 -21.95 0.53
C ALA A 48 22.50 -20.81 -0.40
N GLN A 49 23.49 -21.06 -1.26
CA GLN A 49 23.90 -20.11 -2.30
C GLN A 49 22.98 -20.16 -3.53
N VAL A 50 22.55 -21.36 -3.96
CA VAL A 50 21.54 -21.53 -5.03
C VAL A 50 20.20 -20.91 -4.62
N ASP A 51 19.72 -21.20 -3.40
CA ASP A 51 18.46 -20.71 -2.84
C ASP A 51 18.33 -19.18 -2.90
N ARG A 52 19.43 -18.47 -2.66
CA ARG A 52 19.49 -17.00 -2.72
C ARG A 52 19.42 -16.42 -4.14
N VAL A 53 19.49 -17.23 -5.19
CA VAL A 53 19.42 -16.80 -6.59
C VAL A 53 18.39 -17.62 -7.41
N SER A 54 17.51 -18.35 -6.74
CA SER A 54 16.39 -19.10 -7.35
C SER A 54 15.15 -19.14 -6.46
N TRP A 55 14.01 -19.53 -7.02
CA TRP A 55 12.75 -19.71 -6.29
C TRP A 55 12.74 -21.01 -5.46
N GLY A 56 13.84 -21.29 -4.76
CA GLY A 56 14.09 -22.52 -4.01
C GLY A 56 15.13 -23.44 -4.68
N VAL A 57 15.74 -24.33 -3.87
CA VAL A 57 16.68 -25.35 -4.35
C VAL A 57 15.94 -26.62 -4.79
N THR A 58 15.98 -26.95 -6.08
CA THR A 58 15.56 -28.28 -6.57
C THR A 58 16.75 -29.25 -6.64
N PRO A 59 16.55 -30.58 -6.55
CA PRO A 59 17.63 -31.55 -6.74
C PRO A 59 18.34 -31.41 -8.08
N ALA A 60 17.59 -31.08 -9.15
CA ALA A 60 18.15 -30.87 -10.49
C ALA A 60 19.05 -29.63 -10.56
N GLU A 61 18.62 -28.50 -9.97
CA GLU A 61 19.38 -27.25 -10.01
C GLU A 61 20.58 -27.29 -9.05
N LEU A 62 20.47 -27.98 -7.90
CA LEU A 62 21.61 -28.26 -7.03
C LEU A 62 22.64 -29.14 -7.75
N ALA A 63 22.22 -30.20 -8.43
CA ALA A 63 23.12 -31.05 -9.22
C ALA A 63 23.75 -30.30 -10.40
N ARG A 64 23.03 -29.34 -11.02
CA ARG A 64 23.58 -28.41 -12.03
C ARG A 64 24.66 -27.51 -11.42
N ALA A 65 24.39 -26.88 -10.28
CA ALA A 65 25.34 -26.02 -9.59
C ALA A 65 26.58 -26.78 -9.07
N GLN A 66 26.42 -28.04 -8.67
CA GLN A 66 27.52 -28.95 -8.33
C GLN A 66 28.41 -29.23 -9.54
N ARG A 67 27.83 -29.59 -10.70
CA ARG A 67 28.59 -29.85 -11.95
C ARG A 67 29.31 -28.61 -12.48
N LEU A 68 28.70 -27.42 -12.39
CA LEU A 68 29.26 -26.19 -12.96
C LEU A 68 30.23 -25.45 -12.02
N SER A 69 30.24 -25.79 -10.72
CA SER A 69 30.70 -24.92 -9.63
C SER A 69 29.91 -23.62 -9.49
N TRP A 70 29.87 -23.08 -8.26
CA TRP A 70 29.15 -21.84 -7.93
C TRP A 70 29.51 -20.66 -8.86
N THR A 71 30.79 -20.51 -9.23
CA THR A 71 31.24 -19.34 -10.01
C THR A 71 30.70 -19.35 -11.43
N VAL A 72 30.65 -20.50 -12.10
CA VAL A 72 30.12 -20.60 -13.47
C VAL A 72 28.59 -20.58 -13.43
N TYR A 73 27.98 -21.29 -12.50
CA TYR A 73 26.52 -21.26 -12.27
C TYR A 73 26.01 -19.81 -12.10
N LEU A 74 26.67 -19.02 -11.25
CA LEU A 74 26.31 -17.62 -11.05
C LEU A 74 26.55 -16.75 -12.30
N GLN A 75 27.59 -17.04 -13.10
CA GLN A 75 27.81 -16.32 -14.37
C GLN A 75 26.77 -16.68 -15.45
N GLU A 76 26.21 -17.88 -15.45
CA GLU A 76 25.05 -18.21 -16.30
C GLU A 76 23.80 -17.46 -15.84
N GLN A 77 23.50 -17.46 -14.54
CA GLN A 77 22.36 -16.74 -13.98
C GLN A 77 22.45 -15.21 -14.16
N LEU A 78 23.67 -14.63 -14.14
CA LEU A 78 23.93 -13.23 -14.45
C LEU A 78 23.95 -12.90 -15.96
N ARG A 79 23.91 -13.90 -16.84
CA ARG A 79 23.94 -13.74 -18.30
C ARG A 79 22.88 -14.65 -18.95
N PRO A 80 21.59 -14.40 -18.66
CA PRO A 80 20.50 -15.24 -19.15
C PRO A 80 20.52 -15.36 -20.67
N ARG A 81 20.33 -16.59 -21.16
CA ARG A 81 20.13 -16.87 -22.59
C ARG A 81 18.63 -16.99 -22.86
N PRO A 82 18.15 -16.91 -24.12
CA PRO A 82 16.77 -17.22 -24.46
C PRO A 82 16.37 -18.59 -23.88
N ALA A 83 15.38 -18.59 -22.99
CA ALA A 83 14.99 -19.76 -22.22
C ALA A 83 14.11 -20.71 -23.05
N ALA A 84 14.62 -21.90 -23.36
CA ALA A 84 13.81 -23.00 -23.84
C ALA A 84 13.01 -23.58 -22.66
N LEU A 85 11.77 -23.09 -22.46
CA LEU A 85 10.84 -23.70 -21.51
C LEU A 85 10.39 -25.09 -22.01
N PRO A 86 9.97 -26.00 -21.12
CA PRO A 86 9.38 -27.28 -21.54
C PRO A 86 8.21 -27.03 -22.51
N PRO A 87 8.08 -27.75 -23.64
CA PRO A 87 7.10 -27.41 -24.69
C PRO A 87 5.65 -27.32 -24.18
N ALA A 88 5.26 -28.19 -23.24
CA ALA A 88 3.94 -28.16 -22.61
C ALA A 88 3.69 -26.96 -21.68
N VAL A 89 4.75 -26.28 -21.22
CA VAL A 89 4.68 -25.01 -20.46
C VAL A 89 4.65 -23.83 -21.43
N GLN A 90 5.48 -23.85 -22.47
CA GLN A 90 5.50 -22.83 -23.52
C GLN A 90 4.12 -22.71 -24.19
N ALA A 91 3.54 -23.82 -24.65
CA ALA A 91 2.20 -23.84 -25.25
C ALA A 91 1.08 -23.33 -24.30
N ARG A 92 1.25 -23.44 -22.98
CA ARG A 92 0.32 -22.85 -22.00
C ARG A 92 0.48 -21.33 -21.89
N ILE A 93 1.70 -20.81 -21.95
CA ILE A 93 1.98 -19.36 -22.00
C ILE A 93 1.42 -18.77 -23.29
N ASP A 94 1.61 -19.45 -24.42
CA ASP A 94 1.17 -19.00 -25.74
C ASP A 94 -0.36 -19.04 -25.88
N ALA A 95 -1.05 -19.91 -25.12
CA ALA A 95 -2.50 -19.95 -25.06
C ALA A 95 -3.16 -18.79 -24.27
N LEU A 96 -2.42 -18.02 -23.48
CA LEU A 96 -3.00 -16.93 -22.67
C LEU A 96 -3.52 -15.77 -23.54
N SER A 97 -4.61 -15.12 -23.12
CA SER A 97 -5.13 -13.93 -23.82
C SER A 97 -4.18 -12.74 -23.74
N ILE A 98 -3.36 -12.66 -22.68
CA ILE A 98 -2.31 -11.65 -22.54
C ILE A 98 -1.15 -11.84 -23.54
N THR A 99 -0.94 -13.06 -24.04
CA THR A 99 0.08 -13.37 -25.05
C THR A 99 -0.48 -13.22 -26.46
N ARG A 100 -1.73 -13.66 -26.70
CA ARG A 100 -2.38 -13.64 -28.02
C ARG A 100 -3.00 -12.31 -28.43
N VAL A 101 -3.34 -11.43 -27.49
CA VAL A 101 -3.98 -10.13 -27.78
C VAL A 101 -3.04 -8.99 -27.39
N PRO A 102 -2.53 -8.20 -28.35
CA PRO A 102 -1.65 -7.06 -28.10
C PRO A 102 -2.22 -6.08 -27.05
N ALA A 103 -1.34 -5.47 -26.26
CA ALA A 103 -1.72 -4.56 -25.20
C ALA A 103 -2.58 -3.37 -25.70
N ARG A 104 -2.28 -2.86 -26.90
CA ARG A 104 -3.03 -1.80 -27.59
C ARG A 104 -4.49 -2.19 -27.81
N ASP A 105 -4.71 -3.32 -28.45
CA ASP A 105 -6.05 -3.80 -28.83
C ASP A 105 -6.87 -4.19 -27.59
N ALA A 106 -6.20 -4.80 -26.59
CA ALA A 106 -6.82 -5.09 -25.30
C ALA A 106 -7.28 -3.81 -24.57
N LEU A 107 -6.47 -2.75 -24.57
CA LEU A 107 -6.84 -1.46 -23.97
C LEU A 107 -7.98 -0.78 -24.73
N LEU A 108 -7.91 -0.72 -26.07
CA LEU A 108 -8.95 -0.13 -26.91
C LEU A 108 -10.29 -0.87 -26.75
N ALA A 109 -10.28 -2.20 -26.78
CA ALA A 109 -11.47 -3.02 -26.51
C ALA A 109 -12.03 -2.78 -25.09
N GLN A 110 -11.17 -2.63 -24.09
CA GLN A 110 -11.58 -2.37 -22.71
C GLN A 110 -12.19 -0.97 -22.52
N ARG A 111 -11.67 0.03 -23.23
CA ARG A 111 -12.25 1.38 -23.30
C ARG A 111 -13.60 1.36 -24.02
N ALA A 112 -13.71 0.67 -25.15
CA ALA A 112 -14.96 0.52 -25.89
C ALA A 112 -16.07 -0.17 -25.07
N ARG A 113 -15.76 -1.26 -24.34
CA ARG A 113 -16.68 -1.87 -23.37
C ARG A 113 -17.12 -0.86 -22.31
N THR A 114 -16.18 -0.15 -21.70
CA THR A 114 -16.44 0.80 -20.62
C THR A 114 -17.28 2.00 -21.08
N ALA A 115 -17.08 2.48 -22.32
CA ALA A 115 -17.90 3.52 -22.93
C ALA A 115 -19.34 3.05 -23.16
N LYS A 116 -19.53 1.88 -23.79
CA LYS A 116 -20.87 1.27 -23.97
C LYS A 116 -21.60 1.07 -22.64
N ILE A 117 -20.90 0.61 -21.60
CA ILE A 117 -21.47 0.42 -20.25
C ILE A 117 -21.93 1.74 -19.63
N ARG A 118 -21.21 2.85 -19.83
CA ARG A 118 -21.63 4.18 -19.36
C ARG A 118 -22.95 4.63 -19.98
N GLN A 119 -23.17 4.30 -21.27
CA GLN A 119 -24.37 4.63 -22.05
C GLN A 119 -25.61 3.78 -21.69
N ILE A 120 -25.47 2.67 -20.95
CA ILE A 120 -26.64 1.89 -20.50
C ILE A 120 -27.41 2.69 -19.46
N GLU A 121 -28.68 3.01 -19.71
CA GLU A 121 -29.54 3.72 -18.76
C GLU A 121 -30.08 2.79 -17.66
N ASP A 122 -30.61 1.62 -18.04
CA ASP A 122 -31.15 0.63 -17.11
C ASP A 122 -30.11 0.19 -16.05
N PRO A 123 -30.35 0.44 -14.75
CA PRO A 123 -29.44 0.06 -13.66
C PRO A 123 -29.13 -1.44 -13.63
N ALA A 124 -30.08 -2.31 -13.98
CA ALA A 124 -29.89 -3.76 -13.90
C ALA A 124 -28.91 -4.28 -14.97
N ARG A 125 -29.14 -3.95 -16.25
CA ARG A 125 -28.21 -4.22 -17.36
C ARG A 125 -26.87 -3.52 -17.15
N LYS A 126 -26.85 -2.28 -16.64
CA LYS A 126 -25.62 -1.53 -16.34
C LYS A 126 -24.78 -2.25 -15.28
N LEU A 127 -25.41 -2.75 -14.22
CA LEU A 127 -24.74 -3.56 -13.19
C LEU A 127 -24.26 -4.91 -13.73
N ALA A 128 -25.05 -5.59 -14.56
CA ALA A 128 -24.68 -6.87 -15.18
C ALA A 128 -23.44 -6.73 -16.10
N ALA A 129 -23.47 -5.81 -17.05
CA ALA A 129 -22.33 -5.54 -17.94
C ALA A 129 -21.11 -5.01 -17.16
N SER A 130 -21.32 -4.24 -16.08
CA SER A 130 -20.24 -3.84 -15.16
C SER A 130 -19.67 -5.00 -14.35
N ARG A 131 -20.42 -6.09 -14.09
CA ARG A 131 -19.89 -7.32 -13.48
C ARG A 131 -19.04 -8.08 -14.50
N GLU A 132 -19.53 -8.25 -15.72
CA GLU A 132 -18.80 -8.92 -16.83
C GLU A 132 -17.47 -8.23 -17.16
N ASN A 133 -17.47 -6.91 -17.34
CA ASN A 133 -16.27 -6.12 -17.64
C ASN A 133 -15.17 -6.25 -16.55
N ARG A 134 -15.58 -6.44 -15.29
CA ARG A 134 -14.68 -6.76 -14.16
C ARG A 134 -14.17 -8.20 -14.20
N MET A 135 -14.93 -9.16 -14.72
CA MET A 135 -14.43 -10.53 -14.91
C MET A 135 -13.35 -10.58 -16.00
N VAL A 136 -13.54 -9.89 -17.14
CA VAL A 136 -12.53 -9.79 -18.20
C VAL A 136 -11.22 -9.15 -17.68
N SER A 137 -11.34 -8.10 -16.88
CA SER A 137 -10.18 -7.44 -16.25
C SER A 137 -9.43 -8.39 -15.29
N ARG A 138 -10.17 -9.11 -14.45
CA ARG A 138 -9.62 -10.11 -13.51
C ARG A 138 -8.99 -11.29 -14.22
N GLN A 139 -9.55 -11.75 -15.33
CA GLN A 139 -8.96 -12.82 -16.13
C GLN A 139 -7.56 -12.44 -16.61
N ARG A 140 -7.38 -11.27 -17.25
CA ARG A 140 -6.05 -10.84 -17.72
C ARG A 140 -5.05 -10.69 -16.58
N ALA A 141 -5.46 -10.18 -15.41
CA ALA A 141 -4.59 -10.13 -14.23
C ALA A 141 -4.18 -11.53 -13.73
N ASN A 142 -5.12 -12.48 -13.68
CA ASN A 142 -4.85 -13.87 -13.31
C ASN A 142 -3.93 -14.56 -14.32
N GLU A 143 -4.09 -14.31 -15.63
CA GLU A 143 -3.20 -14.83 -16.68
C GLU A 143 -1.77 -14.26 -16.55
N THR A 144 -1.61 -12.97 -16.19
CA THR A 144 -0.29 -12.39 -15.88
C THR A 144 0.37 -13.10 -14.71
N MET A 145 -0.37 -13.38 -13.64
CA MET A 145 0.14 -14.13 -12.49
C MET A 145 0.49 -15.59 -12.87
N GLN A 146 -0.34 -16.27 -13.67
CA GLN A 146 -0.04 -17.62 -14.16
C GLN A 146 1.24 -17.66 -14.99
N ARG A 147 1.45 -16.70 -15.90
CA ARG A 147 2.67 -16.58 -16.69
C ARG A 147 3.90 -16.34 -15.82
N ALA A 148 3.80 -15.47 -14.81
CA ALA A 148 4.89 -15.23 -13.86
C ALA A 148 5.23 -16.49 -13.04
N VAL A 149 4.23 -17.24 -12.55
CA VAL A 149 4.44 -18.50 -11.83
C VAL A 149 5.07 -19.58 -12.73
N TRP A 150 4.64 -19.71 -13.99
CA TRP A 150 5.25 -20.66 -14.92
C TRP A 150 6.70 -20.28 -15.29
N LEU A 151 7.02 -18.99 -15.41
CA LEU A 151 8.41 -18.55 -15.55
C LEU A 151 9.23 -18.85 -14.30
N ALA A 152 8.73 -18.51 -13.10
CA ALA A 152 9.41 -18.80 -11.83
C ALA A 152 9.69 -20.29 -11.61
N LEU A 153 8.78 -21.18 -12.01
CA LEU A 153 8.93 -22.64 -11.84
C LEU A 153 9.78 -23.33 -12.91
N TYR A 154 9.75 -22.85 -14.17
CA TYR A 154 10.30 -23.59 -15.32
C TYR A 154 11.39 -22.85 -16.10
N SER A 155 11.68 -21.59 -15.79
CA SER A 155 12.79 -20.85 -16.42
C SER A 155 14.14 -21.31 -15.85
N PRO A 156 15.13 -21.64 -16.70
CA PRO A 156 16.51 -21.89 -16.27
C PRO A 156 17.24 -20.60 -15.84
N ASN A 157 16.66 -19.43 -16.11
CA ASN A 157 17.19 -18.09 -15.78
C ASN A 157 16.61 -17.59 -14.45
N GLN A 158 16.61 -18.43 -13.43
CA GLN A 158 16.01 -18.18 -12.11
C GLN A 158 16.29 -16.79 -11.53
N LEU A 159 17.52 -16.29 -11.63
CA LEU A 159 17.89 -14.95 -11.14
C LEU A 159 17.24 -13.82 -11.96
N GLN A 160 17.00 -14.01 -13.27
CA GLN A 160 16.26 -13.05 -14.09
C GLN A 160 14.80 -12.94 -13.62
N GLU A 161 14.16 -14.05 -13.26
CA GLU A 161 12.77 -14.05 -12.79
C GLU A 161 12.66 -13.41 -11.39
N GLN A 162 13.59 -13.72 -10.48
CA GLN A 162 13.69 -13.04 -9.18
C GLN A 162 13.92 -11.53 -9.31
N MET A 163 14.86 -11.10 -10.16
CA MET A 163 15.12 -9.68 -10.41
C MET A 163 13.91 -8.99 -11.05
N THR A 164 13.21 -9.66 -11.97
CA THR A 164 11.97 -9.14 -12.57
C THR A 164 10.92 -8.90 -11.49
N TRP A 165 10.71 -9.86 -10.59
CA TRP A 165 9.80 -9.71 -9.45
C TRP A 165 10.24 -8.59 -8.49
N PHE A 166 11.53 -8.51 -8.15
CA PHE A 166 12.10 -7.44 -7.32
C PHE A 166 11.78 -6.05 -7.93
N TRP A 167 11.97 -5.87 -9.23
CA TRP A 167 11.67 -4.62 -9.90
C TRP A 167 10.16 -4.35 -10.03
N MET A 168 9.33 -5.35 -10.30
CA MET A 168 7.86 -5.18 -10.29
C MET A 168 7.36 -4.66 -8.93
N ASN A 169 7.96 -5.10 -7.82
CA ASN A 169 7.67 -4.57 -6.49
C ASN A 169 8.31 -3.18 -6.25
N HIS A 170 9.52 -2.92 -6.76
CA HIS A 170 10.19 -1.62 -6.64
C HIS A 170 9.42 -0.49 -7.36
N PHE A 171 8.84 -0.78 -8.53
CA PHE A 171 8.03 0.16 -9.32
C PHE A 171 6.51 0.03 -9.08
N SER A 172 6.08 -0.85 -8.15
CA SER A 172 4.66 -1.14 -7.87
C SER A 172 3.83 -1.51 -9.12
N ALA A 173 4.45 -2.13 -10.12
CA ALA A 173 3.89 -2.32 -11.46
C ALA A 173 3.99 -3.77 -11.95
N TYR A 174 2.84 -4.37 -12.26
CA TYR A 174 2.72 -5.75 -12.76
C TYR A 174 2.94 -5.85 -14.28
N GLU A 175 4.06 -5.30 -14.79
CA GLU A 175 4.35 -5.24 -16.23
C GLU A 175 5.67 -5.94 -16.60
N ASP A 176 5.62 -7.28 -16.62
CA ASP A 176 6.71 -8.17 -17.04
C ASP A 176 7.37 -7.74 -18.37
N GLN A 177 6.58 -7.34 -19.36
CA GLN A 177 7.09 -7.04 -20.71
C GLN A 177 8.04 -5.82 -20.74
N ALA A 178 7.82 -4.81 -19.91
CA ALA A 178 8.72 -3.66 -19.79
C ALA A 178 9.90 -3.92 -18.84
N ILE A 179 9.72 -4.76 -17.81
CA ILE A 179 10.70 -4.94 -16.74
C ILE A 179 11.68 -6.09 -17.03
N ARG A 180 11.19 -7.25 -17.47
CA ARG A 180 11.99 -8.48 -17.64
C ARG A 180 13.15 -8.37 -18.64
N PRO A 181 13.07 -7.61 -19.75
CA PRO A 181 14.22 -7.39 -20.65
C PRO A 181 15.36 -6.62 -19.98
N HIS A 182 15.05 -5.73 -19.04
CA HIS A 182 16.02 -4.84 -18.38
C HIS A 182 16.38 -5.28 -16.95
N ALA A 183 15.82 -6.39 -16.44
CA ALA A 183 15.94 -6.79 -15.04
C ALA A 183 17.38 -7.02 -14.54
N LEU A 184 18.30 -7.43 -15.43
CA LEU A 184 19.74 -7.57 -15.18
C LEU A 184 20.60 -6.52 -15.93
N GLY A 185 19.97 -5.47 -16.47
CA GLY A 185 20.60 -4.42 -17.27
C GLY A 185 21.17 -3.26 -16.46
N LYS A 186 21.15 -2.05 -17.03
CA LYS A 186 21.42 -0.80 -16.29
C LYS A 186 20.13 -0.26 -15.70
N PHE A 187 20.22 0.32 -14.51
CA PHE A 187 19.06 0.94 -13.85
C PHE A 187 18.42 2.07 -14.68
N ARG A 188 19.20 2.89 -15.40
CA ARG A 188 18.69 3.94 -16.32
C ARG A 188 17.87 3.38 -17.49
N ASP A 189 18.23 2.21 -18.00
CA ASP A 189 17.56 1.59 -19.14
C ASP A 189 16.18 1.07 -18.67
N LEU A 190 16.15 0.38 -17.52
CA LEU A 190 14.92 -0.06 -16.84
C LEU A 190 14.02 1.12 -16.41
N LEU A 191 14.59 2.18 -15.82
CA LEU A 191 13.85 3.35 -15.38
C LEU A 191 13.11 4.01 -16.54
N ALA A 192 13.74 4.12 -17.72
CA ALA A 192 13.09 4.65 -18.92
C ALA A 192 12.04 3.70 -19.51
N ALA A 193 12.24 2.39 -19.46
CA ALA A 193 11.18 1.42 -19.81
C ALA A 193 9.94 1.62 -18.92
N THR A 194 10.12 1.77 -17.61
CA THR A 194 9.01 2.07 -16.69
C THR A 194 8.42 3.47 -16.86
N ALA A 195 9.19 4.47 -17.31
CA ALA A 195 8.67 5.81 -17.57
C ALA A 195 7.86 5.95 -18.87
N ARG A 196 7.98 4.97 -19.78
CA ARG A 196 7.19 4.87 -21.01
C ARG A 196 6.09 3.80 -20.94
N SER A 197 6.03 3.07 -19.82
CA SER A 197 5.07 2.01 -19.54
C SER A 197 3.60 2.49 -19.58
N PRO A 198 2.73 1.84 -20.36
CA PRO A 198 1.29 2.07 -20.30
C PRO A 198 0.68 1.75 -18.93
N ALA A 199 1.19 0.73 -18.22
CA ALA A 199 0.76 0.46 -16.85
C ALA A 199 1.11 1.61 -15.90
N MET A 200 2.35 2.12 -15.92
CA MET A 200 2.78 3.22 -15.03
C MET A 200 2.07 4.53 -15.31
N LEU A 201 1.96 4.91 -16.59
CA LEU A 201 1.33 6.18 -16.99
C LEU A 201 -0.17 6.23 -16.66
N ILE A 202 -0.83 5.07 -16.58
CA ILE A 202 -2.20 4.92 -16.05
C ILE A 202 -2.21 4.88 -14.51
N TYR A 203 -1.40 4.01 -13.90
CA TYR A 203 -1.41 3.78 -12.44
C TYR A 203 -1.10 5.04 -11.65
N LEU A 204 -0.15 5.85 -12.14
CA LEU A 204 0.29 7.08 -11.50
C LEU A 204 -0.36 8.34 -12.10
N ASP A 205 -1.42 8.14 -12.90
CA ASP A 205 -2.29 9.16 -13.50
C ASP A 205 -1.59 10.25 -14.35
N ASN A 206 -0.36 9.98 -14.84
CA ASN A 206 0.36 10.93 -15.71
C ASN A 206 -0.33 11.12 -17.07
N ILE A 207 -1.21 10.20 -17.49
CA ILE A 207 -2.14 10.42 -18.61
C ILE A 207 -3.00 11.69 -18.49
N ARG A 208 -3.19 12.23 -17.26
CA ARG A 208 -3.89 13.51 -16.98
C ARG A 208 -2.95 14.72 -16.93
N ASN A 209 -1.63 14.52 -16.87
CA ASN A 209 -0.64 15.58 -16.74
C ASN A 209 -0.50 16.37 -18.06
N SER A 210 -0.53 17.70 -18.00
CA SER A 210 -0.30 18.57 -19.16
C SER A 210 0.01 20.01 -18.74
N ALA A 211 0.58 20.81 -19.65
CA ALA A 211 0.75 22.25 -19.46
C ALA A 211 -0.57 22.91 -18.98
N GLY A 212 -0.50 23.73 -17.93
CA GLY A 212 -1.68 24.35 -17.29
C GLY A 212 -2.48 23.43 -16.36
N HIS A 213 -2.30 22.11 -16.44
CA HIS A 213 -2.97 21.09 -15.62
C HIS A 213 -1.95 20.05 -15.13
N ILE A 214 -1.05 20.50 -14.27
CA ILE A 214 0.04 19.69 -13.72
C ILE A 214 -0.51 18.63 -12.76
N ASN A 215 -0.10 17.38 -12.93
CA ASN A 215 -0.30 16.31 -11.96
C ASN A 215 1.05 15.91 -11.36
N GLU A 216 1.27 16.22 -10.08
CA GLU A 216 2.51 15.92 -9.37
C GLU A 216 2.73 14.43 -9.10
N ASN A 217 1.69 13.60 -9.12
CA ASN A 217 1.73 12.25 -8.57
C ASN A 217 2.87 11.39 -9.14
N TYR A 218 3.01 11.28 -10.47
CA TYR A 218 4.11 10.49 -11.02
C TYR A 218 5.49 11.10 -10.76
N ALA A 219 5.63 12.43 -10.76
CA ALA A 219 6.89 13.08 -10.41
C ALA A 219 7.31 12.80 -8.95
N ARG A 220 6.34 12.80 -8.03
CA ARG A 220 6.54 12.44 -6.63
C ARG A 220 7.04 11.02 -6.50
N GLU A 221 6.34 10.04 -7.06
CA GLU A 221 6.75 8.64 -6.97
C GLU A 221 8.09 8.36 -7.66
N LEU A 222 8.36 9.04 -8.79
CA LEU A 222 9.63 8.94 -9.52
C LEU A 222 10.82 9.43 -8.67
N LEU A 223 10.64 10.43 -7.81
CA LEU A 223 11.63 10.90 -6.83
C LEU A 223 11.65 10.05 -5.55
N GLU A 224 10.49 9.85 -4.93
CA GLU A 224 10.28 9.37 -3.56
C GLU A 224 10.45 7.85 -3.42
N LEU A 225 9.84 7.05 -4.31
CA LEU A 225 9.87 5.57 -4.22
C LEU A 225 10.76 4.91 -5.28
N HIS A 226 10.82 5.47 -6.48
CA HIS A 226 11.50 4.83 -7.61
C HIS A 226 13.00 5.12 -7.69
N THR A 227 13.46 6.28 -7.21
CA THR A 227 14.87 6.69 -7.35
C THR A 227 15.51 7.09 -6.03
N LEU A 228 15.34 8.33 -5.58
CA LEU A 228 16.14 8.95 -4.51
C LEU A 228 15.84 8.38 -3.11
N GLY A 229 14.63 7.88 -2.90
CA GLY A 229 14.10 7.54 -1.57
C GLY A 229 13.54 8.75 -0.83
N VAL A 230 12.68 8.53 0.17
CA VAL A 230 12.05 9.59 1.00
C VAL A 230 13.07 10.54 1.66
N GLN A 231 14.28 10.07 1.96
CA GLN A 231 15.41 10.87 2.49
C GLN A 231 16.36 11.36 1.37
N GLY A 232 15.87 11.47 0.14
CA GLY A 232 16.65 11.67 -1.07
C GLY A 232 17.26 13.06 -1.27
N GLY A 233 16.79 14.06 -0.50
CA GLY A 233 17.27 15.45 -0.55
C GLY A 233 16.58 16.35 -1.59
N TYR A 234 15.49 15.89 -2.22
CA TYR A 234 14.66 16.70 -3.11
C TYR A 234 13.66 17.55 -2.31
N SER A 235 13.20 18.66 -2.91
CA SER A 235 12.19 19.54 -2.36
C SER A 235 10.83 19.35 -3.04
N GLN A 236 9.78 19.93 -2.46
CA GLN A 236 8.46 20.03 -3.11
C GLN A 236 8.51 20.79 -4.46
N ARG A 237 9.49 21.69 -4.65
CA ARG A 237 9.68 22.35 -5.94
C ARG A 237 10.22 21.39 -7.00
N ASP A 238 11.13 20.49 -6.63
CA ASP A 238 11.68 19.50 -7.58
C ASP A 238 10.60 18.53 -8.08
N VAL A 239 9.62 18.19 -7.22
CA VAL A 239 8.41 17.44 -7.63
C VAL A 239 7.64 18.22 -8.69
N GLN A 240 7.42 19.52 -8.49
CA GLN A 240 6.67 20.37 -9.43
C GLN A 240 7.40 20.57 -10.76
N GLU A 241 8.71 20.82 -10.72
CA GLU A 241 9.54 21.03 -11.91
C GLU A 241 9.71 19.71 -12.70
N LEU A 242 9.81 18.56 -12.04
CA LEU A 242 9.76 17.25 -12.70
C LEU A 242 8.36 16.90 -13.22
N ALA A 243 7.29 17.33 -12.54
CA ALA A 243 5.92 17.18 -13.06
C ALA A 243 5.70 18.00 -14.34
N ARG A 244 6.34 19.19 -14.45
CA ARG A 244 6.42 19.96 -15.71
C ARG A 244 7.16 19.20 -16.81
N VAL A 245 8.30 18.56 -16.51
CA VAL A 245 9.00 17.68 -17.47
C VAL A 245 8.10 16.54 -17.97
N LEU A 246 7.32 15.92 -17.08
CA LEU A 246 6.43 14.80 -17.39
C LEU A 246 5.13 15.19 -18.13
N THR A 247 4.89 16.48 -18.40
CA THR A 247 3.72 16.93 -19.18
C THR A 247 3.75 16.42 -20.62
N GLY A 248 2.59 16.03 -21.16
CA GLY A 248 2.48 15.48 -22.52
C GLY A 248 2.96 14.03 -22.66
N VAL A 249 3.65 13.46 -21.66
CA VAL A 249 4.02 12.03 -21.59
C VAL A 249 2.78 11.22 -21.21
N GLY A 250 2.26 10.43 -22.13
CA GLY A 250 0.98 9.74 -21.97
C GLY A 250 0.80 8.58 -22.94
N LEU A 251 -0.45 8.35 -23.39
CA LEU A 251 -0.82 7.20 -24.20
C LEU A 251 -1.75 7.61 -25.34
N ASN A 252 -1.61 6.96 -26.51
CA ASN A 252 -2.61 7.06 -27.55
C ASN A 252 -3.84 6.22 -27.14
N GLN A 253 -4.84 6.90 -26.58
CA GLN A 253 -6.01 6.28 -25.95
C GLN A 253 -7.23 6.12 -26.88
N THR A 254 -7.15 6.62 -28.11
CA THR A 254 -8.22 6.55 -29.14
C THR A 254 -7.87 5.59 -30.27
N GLY A 255 -6.58 5.41 -30.56
CA GLY A 255 -6.08 4.74 -31.76
C GLY A 255 -5.90 5.68 -32.96
N GLU A 256 -6.35 6.93 -32.86
CA GLU A 256 -6.23 7.99 -33.86
C GLU A 256 -4.95 8.82 -33.62
N ALA A 257 -4.33 9.35 -34.68
CA ALA A 257 -3.17 10.22 -34.55
C ALA A 257 -3.56 11.58 -33.93
N PRO A 258 -2.80 12.12 -32.94
CA PRO A 258 -3.12 13.38 -32.28
C PRO A 258 -2.94 14.59 -33.21
N ARG A 259 -3.84 15.58 -33.09
CA ARG A 259 -3.86 16.79 -33.96
C ARG A 259 -2.80 17.82 -33.55
N VAL A 260 -1.53 17.49 -33.78
CA VAL A 260 -0.38 18.38 -33.51
C VAL A 260 -0.21 19.47 -34.59
N LYS A 261 0.27 20.65 -34.17
CA LYS A 261 0.63 21.76 -35.07
C LYS A 261 1.80 21.35 -35.99
N PRO A 262 1.91 21.88 -37.23
CA PRO A 262 2.98 21.51 -38.16
C PRO A 262 4.39 21.59 -37.55
N ALA A 263 4.72 22.72 -36.90
CA ALA A 263 6.01 22.95 -36.24
C ALA A 263 6.25 22.10 -34.96
N GLN A 264 5.32 21.23 -34.58
CA GLN A 264 5.44 20.30 -33.45
C GLN A 264 5.44 18.83 -33.90
N ARG A 265 5.28 18.54 -35.21
CA ARG A 265 5.23 17.16 -35.74
C ARG A 265 6.51 16.38 -35.49
N GLU A 266 7.67 17.03 -35.58
CA GLU A 266 8.98 16.41 -35.35
C GLU A 266 9.22 16.03 -33.89
N GLN A 267 8.44 16.59 -32.96
CA GLN A 267 8.49 16.24 -31.53
C GLN A 267 7.41 15.20 -31.14
N LEU A 268 6.51 14.80 -32.05
CA LEU A 268 5.52 13.77 -31.78
C LEU A 268 6.20 12.39 -31.77
N VAL A 269 6.09 11.66 -30.67
CA VAL A 269 6.63 10.29 -30.55
C VAL A 269 5.52 9.34 -30.18
N GLU A 270 5.27 8.33 -31.01
CA GLU A 270 4.38 7.20 -30.72
C GLU A 270 5.17 5.89 -30.73
N ASP A 271 4.99 5.07 -29.71
CA ASP A 271 5.61 3.74 -29.57
C ASP A 271 4.59 2.74 -29.01
N GLY A 272 3.87 2.07 -29.92
CA GLY A 272 2.81 1.10 -29.64
C GLY A 272 1.58 1.68 -28.94
N LEU A 273 1.68 1.86 -27.62
CA LEU A 273 0.70 2.55 -26.78
C LEU A 273 1.22 3.87 -26.20
N PHE A 274 2.54 4.00 -26.05
CA PHE A 274 3.19 5.20 -25.56
C PHE A 274 3.00 6.35 -26.55
N LEU A 275 2.73 7.54 -26.02
CA LEU A 275 2.59 8.78 -26.78
C LEU A 275 3.25 9.92 -25.99
N PHE A 276 4.18 10.63 -26.61
CA PHE A 276 4.53 11.99 -26.19
C PHE A 276 3.84 12.99 -27.11
N GLU A 277 2.89 13.76 -26.54
CA GLU A 277 2.11 14.75 -27.27
C GLU A 277 2.67 16.17 -27.02
N PRO A 278 3.46 16.75 -27.94
CA PRO A 278 4.13 18.04 -27.73
C PRO A 278 3.14 19.22 -27.60
N GLY A 279 1.89 19.07 -28.04
CA GLY A 279 0.81 20.04 -27.82
C GLY A 279 0.36 20.14 -26.36
N ARG A 280 0.68 19.15 -25.52
CA ARG A 280 0.35 19.07 -24.08
C ARG A 280 1.56 19.27 -23.16
N HIS A 281 2.76 19.43 -23.72
CA HIS A 281 3.99 19.65 -22.96
C HIS A 281 4.14 21.13 -22.57
N ASP A 282 4.66 21.38 -21.37
CA ASP A 282 5.14 22.69 -20.91
C ASP A 282 6.50 22.95 -21.55
N HIS A 283 6.63 23.92 -22.44
CA HIS A 283 7.88 24.18 -23.18
C HIS A 283 8.85 25.15 -22.49
N GLY A 284 8.54 25.63 -21.28
CA GLY A 284 9.48 26.47 -20.52
C GLY A 284 10.63 25.67 -19.93
N ASP A 285 11.73 26.35 -19.58
CA ASP A 285 12.82 25.75 -18.78
C ASP A 285 12.31 25.22 -17.44
N LYS A 286 12.90 24.12 -16.95
CA LYS A 286 12.65 23.52 -15.63
C LYS A 286 13.94 23.48 -14.83
N THR A 287 13.85 23.46 -13.49
CA THR A 287 15.03 23.23 -12.63
C THR A 287 14.74 22.07 -11.66
N VAL A 288 15.47 20.96 -11.81
CA VAL A 288 15.25 19.71 -11.07
C VAL A 288 16.55 19.30 -10.38
N LEU A 289 16.52 19.14 -9.05
CA LEU A 289 17.68 18.95 -8.17
C LEU A 289 18.78 20.02 -8.37
N GLY A 290 18.36 21.26 -8.64
CA GLY A 290 19.26 22.39 -8.95
C GLY A 290 19.86 22.42 -10.36
N HIS A 291 19.59 21.40 -11.19
CA HIS A 291 20.02 21.36 -12.60
C HIS A 291 18.95 21.94 -13.53
N THR A 292 19.33 22.87 -14.41
CA THR A 292 18.39 23.50 -15.36
C THR A 292 18.25 22.68 -16.64
N ILE A 293 17.10 22.02 -16.79
CA ILE A 293 16.69 21.34 -18.01
C ILE A 293 16.12 22.40 -18.96
N ARG A 294 16.77 22.60 -20.11
CA ARG A 294 16.32 23.56 -21.12
C ARG A 294 15.04 23.08 -21.82
N GLY A 295 14.06 23.97 -21.91
CA GLY A 295 12.76 23.72 -22.53
C GLY A 295 12.79 23.66 -24.05
N GLY A 296 11.64 23.35 -24.65
CA GLY A 296 11.42 23.32 -26.09
C GLY A 296 11.99 22.10 -26.82
N ARG A 297 12.54 21.12 -26.08
CA ARG A 297 13.12 19.86 -26.62
C ARG A 297 12.20 18.66 -26.47
N GLY A 298 11.09 18.80 -25.73
CA GLY A 298 10.05 17.78 -25.63
C GLY A 298 10.52 16.52 -24.92
N LEU A 299 10.33 15.33 -25.53
CA LEU A 299 10.63 14.06 -24.88
C LEU A 299 12.10 13.90 -24.43
N ALA A 300 13.04 14.59 -25.09
CA ALA A 300 14.45 14.61 -24.69
C ALA A 300 14.67 15.19 -23.28
N GLU A 301 13.75 16.04 -22.79
CA GLU A 301 13.78 16.61 -21.45
C GLU A 301 13.44 15.57 -20.37
N LEU A 302 12.56 14.62 -20.69
CA LEU A 302 12.35 13.44 -19.83
C LEU A 302 13.61 12.58 -19.80
N ASP A 303 14.22 12.30 -20.96
CA ASP A 303 15.44 11.48 -21.00
C ASP A 303 16.59 12.11 -20.19
N GLU A 304 16.72 13.43 -20.19
CA GLU A 304 17.67 14.19 -19.34
C GLU A 304 17.32 14.10 -17.84
N ALA A 305 16.04 14.24 -17.47
CA ALA A 305 15.60 14.08 -16.08
C ALA A 305 15.83 12.65 -15.55
N LEU A 306 15.56 11.62 -16.35
CA LEU A 306 15.86 10.23 -15.97
C LEU A 306 17.38 9.99 -15.88
N ASP A 307 18.18 10.67 -16.70
CA ASP A 307 19.64 10.65 -16.67
C ASP A 307 20.22 11.30 -15.40
N LEU A 308 19.61 12.40 -14.94
CA LEU A 308 19.91 13.06 -13.67
C LEU A 308 19.59 12.12 -12.49
N LEU A 309 18.35 11.61 -12.43
CA LEU A 309 17.88 10.77 -11.33
C LEU A 309 18.64 9.44 -11.23
N ALA A 310 18.92 8.77 -12.36
CA ALA A 310 19.63 7.50 -12.36
C ALA A 310 21.12 7.63 -11.96
N ARG A 311 21.74 8.80 -12.14
CA ARG A 311 23.12 9.08 -11.69
C ARG A 311 23.21 9.63 -10.26
N HIS A 312 22.11 10.09 -9.68
CA HIS A 312 22.15 10.76 -8.37
C HIS A 312 22.63 9.81 -7.24
N PRO A 313 23.55 10.23 -6.35
CA PRO A 313 24.10 9.35 -5.31
C PRO A 313 23.07 8.79 -4.33
N ALA A 314 21.94 9.47 -4.11
CA ALA A 314 20.85 8.94 -3.30
C ALA A 314 20.20 7.70 -3.97
N THR A 315 19.99 7.75 -5.29
CA THR A 315 19.44 6.64 -6.08
C THR A 315 20.32 5.39 -5.99
N ALA A 316 21.64 5.57 -6.14
CA ALA A 316 22.59 4.47 -5.96
C ALA A 316 22.46 3.85 -4.56
N ARG A 317 22.47 4.66 -3.49
CA ARG A 317 22.32 4.16 -2.10
C ARG A 317 20.95 3.51 -1.83
N HIS A 318 19.86 4.06 -2.36
CA HIS A 318 18.51 3.53 -2.18
C HIS A 318 18.35 2.16 -2.86
N VAL A 319 18.67 2.08 -4.15
CA VAL A 319 18.55 0.85 -4.95
C VAL A 319 19.53 -0.22 -4.45
N SER A 320 20.79 0.14 -4.16
CA SER A 320 21.77 -0.80 -3.61
C SER A 320 21.39 -1.32 -2.22
N ARG A 321 20.71 -0.51 -1.38
CA ARG A 321 20.18 -0.99 -0.09
C ARG A 321 19.10 -2.04 -0.29
N LYS A 322 18.09 -1.78 -1.13
CA LYS A 322 16.99 -2.72 -1.41
C LYS A 322 17.51 -4.03 -2.02
N LEU A 323 18.45 -3.97 -2.97
CA LEU A 323 19.10 -5.16 -3.54
C LEU A 323 19.92 -5.95 -2.51
N ALA A 324 20.70 -5.26 -1.67
CA ALA A 324 21.52 -5.93 -0.66
C ALA A 324 20.68 -6.52 0.49
N GLN A 325 19.54 -5.91 0.82
CA GLN A 325 18.52 -6.48 1.70
C GLN A 325 17.93 -7.78 1.11
N TYR A 326 17.56 -7.77 -0.17
CA TYR A 326 16.95 -8.91 -0.84
C TYR A 326 17.91 -10.12 -0.99
N PHE A 327 19.18 -9.89 -1.36
CA PHE A 327 20.11 -10.98 -1.70
C PHE A 327 21.14 -11.35 -0.63
N VAL A 328 21.38 -10.52 0.40
CA VAL A 328 22.51 -10.70 1.33
C VAL A 328 22.05 -10.89 2.78
N ALA A 329 21.35 -9.91 3.36
CA ALA A 329 20.80 -9.94 4.71
C ALA A 329 19.85 -8.73 4.94
N ASP A 330 18.84 -8.85 5.82
CA ASP A 330 17.89 -7.78 6.20
C ASP A 330 18.54 -6.45 6.62
N GLN A 331 19.79 -6.55 7.08
CA GLN A 331 20.70 -5.44 7.36
C GLN A 331 22.01 -5.65 6.58
N PRO A 332 22.11 -5.14 5.35
CA PRO A 332 23.37 -5.19 4.62
C PRO A 332 24.37 -4.22 5.24
N PRO A 333 25.66 -4.59 5.40
CA PRO A 333 26.68 -3.68 5.92
C PRO A 333 26.77 -2.41 5.07
N ASP A 334 26.90 -1.23 5.68
CA ASP A 334 26.94 0.03 4.92
C ASP A 334 28.06 0.09 3.88
N ALA A 335 29.20 -0.59 4.10
CA ALA A 335 30.27 -0.71 3.11
C ALA A 335 29.88 -1.46 1.81
N LEU A 336 28.74 -2.17 1.79
CA LEU A 336 28.12 -2.75 0.60
C LEU A 336 27.15 -1.77 -0.08
N VAL A 337 26.47 -0.92 0.70
CA VAL A 337 25.46 0.05 0.22
C VAL A 337 26.09 1.37 -0.26
N GLN A 338 27.18 1.80 0.37
CA GLN A 338 27.86 3.08 0.13
C GLN A 338 28.84 3.05 -1.05
N ARG A 339 28.81 2.01 -1.91
CA ARG A 339 29.73 1.83 -3.04
C ARG A 339 29.09 2.15 -4.40
N PRO A 340 29.18 3.39 -4.91
CA PRO A 340 29.13 3.60 -6.36
C PRO A 340 30.35 2.92 -7.00
N GLY A 341 30.17 2.33 -8.18
CA GLY A 341 31.27 1.71 -8.95
C GLY A 341 32.01 2.70 -9.86
N PRO A 342 33.05 2.28 -10.60
CA PRO A 342 33.65 0.94 -10.65
C PRO A 342 35.00 0.83 -9.90
N LEU A 343 35.53 -0.38 -9.76
CA LEU A 343 36.91 -0.61 -9.27
C LEU A 343 37.95 -0.39 -10.39
N PRO A 344 39.16 0.10 -10.07
CA PRO A 344 40.13 0.56 -11.07
C PRO A 344 40.67 -0.54 -11.98
N VAL A 345 41.08 -0.10 -13.19
CA VAL A 345 41.98 -0.82 -14.08
C VAL A 345 43.35 -0.87 -13.42
N LEU A 346 43.91 -2.08 -13.29
CA LEU A 346 45.34 -2.27 -13.07
C LEU A 346 45.94 -2.69 -14.40
N GLY A 347 47.03 -2.04 -14.81
CA GLY A 347 47.82 -2.44 -15.96
C GLY A 347 48.51 -3.80 -15.75
N PRO A 348 49.18 -4.34 -16.78
CA PRO A 348 49.83 -5.64 -16.70
C PRO A 348 50.96 -5.63 -15.65
N ALA A 349 50.89 -6.54 -14.68
CA ALA A 349 52.01 -6.81 -13.79
C ALA A 349 53.13 -7.56 -14.57
N PRO A 350 54.41 -7.23 -14.36
CA PRO A 350 55.50 -7.75 -15.17
C PRO A 350 55.98 -9.14 -14.71
N GLY A 351 56.61 -9.88 -15.64
CA GLY A 351 57.70 -10.79 -15.28
C GLY A 351 57.38 -12.29 -15.15
N LEU A 352 57.17 -12.96 -16.29
CA LEU A 352 57.63 -14.35 -16.48
C LEU A 352 58.19 -14.45 -17.91
N ARG A 353 59.40 -15.01 -18.07
CA ARG A 353 60.19 -14.96 -19.33
C ARG A 353 60.25 -16.32 -20.03
N ARG A 354 60.06 -16.29 -21.36
CA ARG A 354 60.35 -17.37 -22.35
C ARG A 354 59.46 -18.62 -22.17
N GLN A 355 59.21 -19.44 -23.19
CA GLN A 355 59.78 -19.53 -24.56
C GLN A 355 58.74 -18.99 -25.60
N GLY A 356 59.08 -18.56 -26.82
CA GLY A 356 59.65 -19.33 -27.93
C GLY A 356 58.56 -20.26 -28.50
N THR A 357 58.00 -20.07 -29.69
CA THR A 357 58.61 -19.81 -31.02
C THR A 357 57.92 -18.69 -31.83
N ALA A 358 58.26 -18.52 -33.12
CA ALA A 358 57.79 -17.43 -33.98
C ALA A 358 57.35 -17.87 -35.41
N ALA A 359 56.26 -17.27 -35.90
CA ALA A 359 55.79 -17.19 -37.30
C ALA A 359 54.83 -15.97 -37.37
N GLN A 360 54.96 -15.01 -38.31
CA GLN A 360 54.56 -15.05 -39.73
C GLN A 360 53.06 -15.34 -39.98
N SER A 361 52.33 -14.62 -40.86
CA SER A 361 52.61 -13.38 -41.60
C SER A 361 51.30 -12.71 -42.16
N ARG A 362 51.39 -11.83 -43.16
CA ARG A 362 50.30 -11.00 -43.73
C ARG A 362 49.52 -11.70 -44.86
N ARG A 363 48.19 -11.48 -44.96
CA ARG A 363 47.32 -11.26 -46.17
C ARG A 363 45.86 -11.12 -45.67
N ARG A 364 44.93 -10.28 -46.14
CA ARG A 364 44.65 -9.47 -47.36
C ARG A 364 43.74 -10.15 -48.41
N ALA A 365 42.52 -9.59 -48.54
CA ALA A 365 41.55 -9.64 -49.66
C ALA A 365 40.80 -10.95 -50.03
N GLY A 366 39.47 -10.96 -49.81
CA GLY A 366 38.44 -10.78 -50.86
C GLY A 366 38.08 -11.91 -51.85
N LEU A 367 36.82 -12.38 -51.79
CA LEU A 367 35.93 -12.96 -52.84
C LEU A 367 34.49 -13.00 -52.22
N ALA A 368 33.31 -12.86 -52.86
CA ALA A 368 32.81 -12.44 -54.19
C ALA A 368 32.03 -13.52 -55.01
N GLN A 369 30.77 -13.19 -55.39
CA GLN A 369 29.86 -13.90 -56.33
C GLN A 369 29.33 -15.28 -55.89
N ALA A 370 28.12 -15.78 -56.22
CA ALA A 370 26.88 -15.23 -56.85
C ALA A 370 25.67 -16.10 -56.32
N HIS A 371 24.39 -16.14 -56.76
CA HIS A 371 23.62 -15.70 -57.96
C HIS A 371 22.15 -15.30 -57.57
N GLY A 372 21.26 -15.09 -58.57
CA GLY A 372 19.78 -15.06 -58.45
C GLY A 372 19.15 -16.14 -59.35
N PRO A 373 17.95 -15.96 -60.00
CA PRO A 373 16.95 -14.88 -59.99
C PRO A 373 15.57 -15.36 -59.41
N ALA A 374 14.41 -14.67 -59.41
CA ALA A 374 13.56 -14.01 -60.44
C ALA A 374 12.25 -13.50 -59.73
N ALA A 375 11.31 -12.67 -60.25
CA ALA A 375 11.17 -11.77 -61.41
C ALA A 375 10.07 -10.69 -61.13
N LEU A 376 9.86 -9.71 -62.04
CA LEU A 376 8.86 -8.61 -61.97
C LEU A 376 7.68 -8.86 -62.96
N PRO A 377 6.56 -8.07 -62.98
CA PRO A 377 6.48 -6.66 -63.44
C PRO A 377 5.75 -5.72 -62.42
N ALA A 378 5.75 -4.37 -62.45
CA ALA A 378 6.23 -3.28 -63.34
C ALA A 378 5.16 -2.47 -64.14
N ALA A 379 4.71 -1.34 -63.55
CA ALA A 379 4.12 -0.11 -64.14
C ALA A 379 3.96 0.93 -63.00
N ASP A 380 3.96 2.27 -63.16
CA ASP A 380 4.09 3.15 -64.34
C ASP A 380 4.90 4.43 -63.98
N ALA A 381 5.19 5.33 -64.93
CA ALA A 381 6.19 6.41 -64.80
C ALA A 381 5.63 7.85 -64.78
N GLY A 382 6.32 8.76 -64.05
CA GLY A 382 5.93 10.18 -63.87
C GLY A 382 7.13 11.14 -63.85
N ARG A 383 7.66 11.47 -65.03
CA ARG A 383 8.75 12.44 -65.31
C ARG A 383 8.36 13.85 -64.79
N LEU A 384 9.23 14.74 -64.28
CA LEU A 384 10.27 15.51 -65.01
C LEU A 384 11.17 16.40 -64.11
N SER A 385 12.41 16.63 -64.56
CA SER A 385 13.33 17.81 -64.44
C SER A 385 13.32 18.81 -63.25
N HIS A 386 14.39 19.59 -62.99
CA HIS A 386 15.87 19.47 -63.03
C HIS A 386 16.47 20.81 -62.52
N GLU A 387 17.80 20.89 -62.40
CA GLU A 387 18.61 22.12 -62.11
C GLU A 387 18.61 22.70 -60.68
N ARG A 388 19.59 23.52 -60.29
CA ARG A 388 21.06 23.30 -60.17
C ARG A 388 21.70 24.54 -59.53
N ILE A 389 22.40 24.33 -58.40
CA ILE A 389 23.67 25.00 -58.01
C ILE A 389 23.76 26.54 -58.13
N ARG A 390 23.93 27.22 -56.99
CA ARG A 390 25.10 28.12 -56.80
C ARG A 390 25.47 28.33 -55.33
N LEU A 391 26.77 28.54 -55.11
CA LEU A 391 27.38 28.87 -53.81
C LEU A 391 27.54 30.39 -53.70
N GLY A 392 27.43 30.92 -52.48
CA GLY A 392 27.82 32.27 -52.08
C GLY A 392 28.46 32.21 -50.69
N ARG A 393 29.45 33.08 -50.41
CA ARG A 393 30.35 32.95 -49.25
C ARG A 393 30.85 34.33 -48.81
N PHE A 394 31.18 34.47 -47.52
CA PHE A 394 31.70 35.68 -46.87
C PHE A 394 30.71 36.87 -46.77
N GLN A 395 30.90 37.88 -45.91
CA GLN A 395 32.00 38.10 -44.94
C GLN A 395 31.49 38.54 -43.54
N THR A 396 32.40 38.99 -42.68
CA THR A 396 32.24 39.39 -41.28
C THR A 396 31.89 40.86 -41.09
N ASP A 397 31.68 41.24 -39.82
CA ASP A 397 32.09 42.46 -39.10
C ASP A 397 30.90 42.90 -38.20
N ASP A 398 30.90 42.80 -36.86
CA ASP A 398 31.88 43.02 -35.77
C ASP A 398 31.96 44.49 -35.28
N HIS A 399 32.35 44.67 -34.01
CA HIS A 399 32.13 45.83 -33.12
C HIS A 399 30.66 46.02 -32.70
N ALA A 400 30.21 45.85 -31.43
CA ALA A 400 30.78 46.00 -30.08
C ALA A 400 30.84 47.45 -29.55
N LEU A 401 30.14 47.71 -28.43
CA LEU A 401 30.70 48.10 -27.12
C LEU A 401 29.60 48.56 -26.13
N ARG A 402 29.83 48.31 -24.83
CA ARG A 402 29.40 49.05 -23.60
C ARG A 402 27.97 49.65 -23.58
N GLY A 403 27.12 49.41 -22.56
CA GLY A 403 27.35 48.91 -21.21
C GLY A 403 27.01 49.99 -20.16
N GLY A 404 26.12 49.68 -19.22
CA GLY A 404 25.70 50.64 -18.19
C GLY A 404 24.58 50.11 -17.30
N ALA A 405 24.89 49.86 -16.03
CA ALA A 405 23.90 49.55 -15.00
C ALA A 405 23.88 50.66 -13.96
N ARG A 406 22.69 51.07 -13.48
CA ARG A 406 22.41 51.39 -12.06
C ARG A 406 20.97 51.85 -11.77
N HIS A 407 20.52 51.43 -10.59
CA HIS A 407 19.67 52.16 -9.62
C HIS A 407 18.14 52.13 -9.72
N CYS A 408 17.54 52.28 -8.53
CA CYS A 408 16.12 52.20 -8.24
C CYS A 408 15.69 53.47 -7.48
N ARG A 409 14.40 53.87 -7.56
CA ARG A 409 13.52 54.12 -6.37
C ARG A 409 12.12 54.67 -6.73
N ARG A 410 11.12 54.18 -5.99
CA ARG A 410 9.86 54.84 -5.53
C ARG A 410 8.83 55.36 -6.56
N ALA A 411 7.82 54.51 -6.80
CA ALA A 411 6.38 54.71 -6.47
C ALA A 411 5.73 56.11 -6.50
N ARG A 412 4.56 56.20 -7.18
CA ARG A 412 3.23 56.32 -6.53
C ARG A 412 2.04 56.04 -7.46
N ASP A 413 0.94 55.62 -6.83
CA ASP A 413 -0.51 55.80 -7.13
C ASP A 413 -1.02 56.02 -8.58
N LEU A 414 -2.02 55.20 -9.01
CA LEU A 414 -3.37 55.68 -9.43
C LEU A 414 -4.31 54.54 -9.93
N LEU A 415 -5.47 54.42 -9.29
CA LEU A 415 -6.74 53.94 -9.87
C LEU A 415 -7.41 55.11 -10.63
N PRO A 416 -8.40 54.96 -11.56
CA PRO A 416 -9.60 54.12 -11.35
C PRO A 416 -10.46 53.66 -12.59
N ARG A 417 -11.67 53.16 -12.28
CA ARG A 417 -12.97 53.21 -13.02
C ARG A 417 -13.44 52.02 -13.88
N ARG A 418 -14.78 51.88 -13.87
CA ARG A 418 -15.64 50.93 -14.61
C ARG A 418 -16.37 51.65 -15.77
N PRO A 419 -16.94 50.92 -16.74
CA PRO A 419 -18.15 51.32 -17.47
C PRO A 419 -19.45 50.78 -16.83
N ARG A 420 -20.62 51.16 -17.40
CA ARG A 420 -21.98 50.77 -16.95
C ARG A 420 -22.78 50.07 -18.07
N ARG A 421 -23.92 49.47 -17.70
CA ARG A 421 -24.91 48.80 -18.57
C ARG A 421 -25.57 49.75 -19.60
N GLN A 422 -26.07 49.19 -20.71
CA GLN A 422 -27.44 49.46 -21.22
C GLN A 422 -28.00 48.21 -21.95
N ALA A 423 -29.31 48.22 -22.30
CA ALA A 423 -30.14 47.01 -22.36
C ALA A 423 -31.44 47.14 -23.18
N ALA A 424 -31.96 46.00 -23.67
CA ALA A 424 -33.34 45.75 -24.14
C ALA A 424 -33.67 44.26 -23.85
N ARG A 425 -34.74 43.90 -23.10
CA ARG A 425 -36.16 43.72 -23.49
C ARG A 425 -36.40 42.52 -24.45
N ALA A 426 -37.43 41.68 -24.30
CA ALA A 426 -38.67 41.81 -23.50
C ALA A 426 -39.09 40.51 -22.75
N ALA A 427 -40.20 40.57 -22.01
CA ALA A 427 -40.87 39.46 -21.33
C ALA A 427 -42.41 39.59 -21.47
N PRO A 428 -43.18 38.51 -21.28
CA PRO A 428 -44.07 38.40 -20.10
C PRO A 428 -44.16 36.93 -19.59
N ALA A 429 -44.95 36.53 -18.59
CA ALA A 429 -45.38 37.09 -17.30
C ALA A 429 -45.92 35.92 -16.44
N ALA A 430 -46.15 36.10 -15.13
CA ALA A 430 -46.69 35.06 -14.25
C ALA A 430 -48.20 35.25 -13.94
N PRO A 431 -48.90 34.21 -13.48
CA PRO A 431 -50.06 34.35 -12.59
C PRO A 431 -49.88 33.68 -11.22
N GLY A 432 -50.64 34.14 -10.24
CA GLY A 432 -50.70 33.61 -8.86
C GLY A 432 -51.78 32.53 -8.63
N PRO A 433 -52.03 32.14 -7.35
CA PRO A 433 -52.77 30.91 -7.02
C PRO A 433 -54.28 31.07 -6.69
N GLY A 434 -55.03 29.98 -6.88
CA GLY A 434 -56.43 29.76 -6.45
C GLY A 434 -57.43 29.56 -7.61
N LEU A 435 -58.61 28.94 -7.45
CA LEU A 435 -59.17 28.13 -6.35
C LEU A 435 -60.50 27.43 -6.83
N TRP A 436 -60.94 26.36 -6.16
CA TRP A 436 -62.32 25.76 -6.11
C TRP A 436 -62.90 24.80 -7.21
N ARG A 437 -63.48 23.68 -6.70
CA ARG A 437 -64.74 22.96 -7.11
C ARG A 437 -64.77 22.21 -8.48
N ARG A 438 -65.51 21.10 -8.69
CA ARG A 438 -66.34 20.13 -7.88
C ARG A 438 -65.80 18.68 -8.19
N ARG A 439 -66.31 17.49 -7.83
CA ARG A 439 -67.41 16.86 -7.03
C ARG A 439 -66.96 15.37 -6.82
N GLY A 440 -67.35 14.53 -5.85
CA GLY A 440 -68.03 14.70 -4.56
C GLY A 440 -68.59 13.37 -4.00
N ALA A 441 -68.74 13.26 -2.66
CA ALA A 441 -69.49 12.23 -1.88
C ALA A 441 -68.95 10.77 -1.91
N VAL A 442 -69.22 9.86 -0.94
CA VAL A 442 -70.31 9.71 0.06
C VAL A 442 -69.79 9.17 1.43
N LEU A 443 -70.37 9.68 2.54
CA LEU A 443 -70.48 9.19 3.96
C LEU A 443 -69.39 8.30 4.64
N GLY A 444 -69.11 8.44 5.95
CA GLY A 444 -69.57 9.47 6.91
C GLY A 444 -69.30 9.19 8.42
N ALA A 445 -69.56 10.23 9.24
CA ALA A 445 -69.93 10.23 10.68
C ALA A 445 -68.88 9.84 11.78
N VAL A 446 -68.84 10.46 12.99
CA VAL A 446 -69.41 11.74 13.51
C VAL A 446 -68.65 12.21 14.80
N ALA A 447 -68.48 13.54 14.97
CA ALA A 447 -68.16 14.35 16.18
C ALA A 447 -67.01 13.97 17.17
N GLY A 448 -66.32 14.92 17.85
CA GLY A 448 -66.33 16.38 17.70
C GLY A 448 -65.64 17.18 18.84
N HIS A 449 -65.40 18.47 18.55
CA HIS A 449 -65.09 19.61 19.45
C HIS A 449 -63.68 19.85 20.06
N ALA A 450 -63.24 21.10 19.79
CA ALA A 450 -61.96 21.79 20.05
C ALA A 450 -61.95 22.51 21.45
N PRO A 451 -61.07 23.50 21.81
CA PRO A 451 -59.98 24.16 21.05
C PRO A 451 -58.65 24.51 21.80
N ARG A 452 -57.66 24.93 20.98
CA ARG A 452 -56.46 25.79 21.20
C ARG A 452 -56.14 26.35 22.62
N HIS A 453 -54.85 26.35 23.01
CA HIS A 453 -54.02 27.59 23.17
C HIS A 453 -52.49 27.32 23.29
N ARG A 454 -51.66 28.37 23.37
CA ARG A 454 -50.17 28.34 23.49
C ARG A 454 -49.68 28.29 24.95
N ILE A 455 -48.47 27.74 25.19
CA ILE A 455 -47.30 28.33 25.91
C ILE A 455 -46.42 27.23 26.57
N GLY A 456 -45.09 27.33 26.42
CA GLY A 456 -44.06 27.00 27.43
C GLY A 456 -43.82 25.53 27.85
N PRO A 457 -42.55 25.08 27.98
CA PRO A 457 -42.24 23.78 28.56
C PRO A 457 -42.22 23.81 30.11
N GLN A 458 -42.86 22.83 30.76
CA GLN A 458 -42.64 22.54 32.18
C GLN A 458 -42.44 21.03 32.44
N ARG A 459 -41.65 20.72 33.48
CA ARG A 459 -41.47 19.36 34.01
C ARG A 459 -42.60 19.02 35.00
N PRO A 460 -43.10 17.78 35.05
CA PRO A 460 -43.70 17.22 36.25
C PRO A 460 -42.66 16.46 37.11
N ARG A 461 -42.77 16.59 38.43
CA ARG A 461 -42.16 15.68 39.42
C ARG A 461 -43.21 14.65 39.87
N ARG A 462 -42.80 13.40 40.13
CA ARG A 462 -43.43 12.48 41.10
C ARG A 462 -42.40 11.43 41.55
N GLN A 463 -42.44 10.90 42.77
CA GLN A 463 -42.81 11.51 44.06
C GLN A 463 -42.17 10.64 45.17
N TYR A 464 -41.47 11.24 46.15
CA TYR A 464 -41.03 10.56 47.38
C TYR A 464 -42.13 10.65 48.45
N LEU A 465 -42.14 9.70 49.39
CA LEU A 465 -42.57 9.81 50.81
C LEU A 465 -42.21 8.48 51.54
N PRO A 466 -42.17 8.40 52.90
CA PRO A 466 -40.85 8.31 53.56
C PRO A 466 -40.67 7.12 54.52
N ALA A 467 -39.50 7.04 55.16
CA ALA A 467 -39.21 6.15 56.29
C ALA A 467 -39.43 6.85 57.65
N GLY A 468 -39.71 6.07 58.70
CA GLY A 468 -39.92 6.56 60.07
C GLY A 468 -39.45 5.61 61.18
N LEU A 469 -38.52 6.12 62.01
CA LEU A 469 -38.21 5.84 63.42
C LEU A 469 -38.54 4.48 64.11
N ALA A 470 -37.44 3.84 64.56
CA ALA A 470 -37.15 3.40 65.96
C ALA A 470 -37.86 2.18 66.62
N GLY A 471 -37.10 1.53 67.53
CA GLY A 471 -37.47 0.35 68.36
C GLY A 471 -36.36 -0.72 68.33
N ILE A 472 -35.25 -0.60 69.07
CA ILE A 472 -35.07 -0.92 70.50
C ILE A 472 -35.46 -2.38 70.84
N HIS A 473 -34.48 -3.28 70.93
CA HIS A 473 -34.10 -3.96 72.19
C HIS A 473 -32.80 -4.79 72.03
N ALA A 474 -32.07 -4.96 73.14
CA ALA A 474 -30.89 -5.83 73.33
C ALA A 474 -31.33 -7.14 74.06
N PRO A 475 -30.48 -8.14 74.41
CA PRO A 475 -29.00 -8.12 74.46
C PRO A 475 -28.27 -9.43 74.05
N LEU A 476 -26.93 -9.43 74.12
CA LEU A 476 -26.17 -10.39 74.95
C LEU A 476 -24.70 -9.92 75.15
N ASN A 477 -24.08 -10.29 76.28
CA ASN A 477 -22.75 -9.85 76.70
C ASN A 477 -21.72 -10.99 76.66
N ALA A 478 -20.49 -10.69 76.23
CA ALA A 478 -19.27 -11.35 76.71
C ALA A 478 -18.06 -10.40 76.57
N ARG A 479 -17.16 -10.35 77.57
CA ARG A 479 -15.95 -9.50 77.58
C ARG A 479 -14.69 -10.37 77.66
N ILE A 480 -13.66 -10.06 76.88
CA ILE A 480 -12.24 -10.17 77.33
C ILE A 480 -11.41 -9.00 76.71
N PRO A 481 -10.11 -8.77 77.04
CA PRO A 481 -9.69 -7.49 77.60
C PRO A 481 -8.95 -6.56 76.61
N GLY A 482 -8.77 -5.30 77.02
CA GLY A 482 -8.13 -4.27 76.20
C GLY A 482 -6.59 -4.37 76.15
N ILE A 483 -6.04 -4.13 74.96
CA ILE A 483 -4.61 -3.87 74.73
C ILE A 483 -4.43 -2.38 74.43
N ALA A 484 -3.74 -1.66 75.31
CA ALA A 484 -3.48 -0.22 75.14
C ALA A 484 -2.35 0.02 74.12
N MET A 485 -2.68 0.06 72.82
CA MET A 485 -1.71 0.44 71.79
C MET A 485 -1.31 1.92 71.93
N HIS A 486 -0.08 2.18 72.38
CA HIS A 486 0.43 3.54 72.43
C HIS A 486 0.59 4.12 71.01
N ARG A 487 0.31 5.42 70.87
CA ARG A 487 0.37 6.18 69.59
C ARG A 487 1.68 5.97 68.80
N ARG A 488 2.82 5.74 69.48
CA ARG A 488 4.11 5.42 68.85
C ARG A 488 4.18 4.02 68.21
N GLN A 489 3.46 3.02 68.72
CA GLN A 489 3.38 1.69 68.10
C GLN A 489 2.50 1.73 66.85
N LEU A 490 1.35 2.41 66.92
CA LEU A 490 0.46 2.62 65.76
C LEU A 490 1.20 3.32 64.61
N LEU A 491 1.98 4.36 64.92
CA LEU A 491 2.80 5.06 63.92
C LEU A 491 3.96 4.21 63.37
N LYS A 492 4.56 3.32 64.16
CA LYS A 492 5.56 2.35 63.65
C LYS A 492 4.94 1.31 62.71
N LEU A 493 3.75 0.81 63.02
CA LEU A 493 3.00 -0.09 62.13
C LEU A 493 2.58 0.60 60.83
N ALA A 494 2.09 1.84 60.92
CA ALA A 494 1.75 2.65 59.75
C ALA A 494 2.97 2.97 58.86
N ALA A 495 4.17 3.12 59.44
CA ALA A 495 5.42 3.31 58.71
C ALA A 495 6.00 2.01 58.10
N ALA A 496 5.61 0.83 58.60
CA ALA A 496 6.01 -0.48 58.06
C ALA A 496 5.09 -0.99 56.93
N ALA A 497 3.81 -0.62 56.97
CA ALA A 497 2.80 -1.01 55.97
C ALA A 497 3.18 -0.75 54.49
N PRO A 498 3.94 0.30 54.11
CA PRO A 498 4.36 0.50 52.72
C PRO A 498 5.34 -0.56 52.19
N LEU A 499 6.07 -1.26 53.07
CA LEU A 499 7.18 -2.14 52.66
C LEU A 499 6.79 -3.61 52.47
N THR A 500 5.66 -4.06 53.00
CA THR A 500 5.17 -5.44 52.81
C THR A 500 4.18 -5.60 51.65
N LEU A 501 3.60 -4.52 51.13
CA LEU A 501 2.66 -4.54 50.00
C LEU A 501 3.30 -4.42 48.61
N TYR A 502 4.63 -4.24 48.52
CA TYR A 502 5.37 -4.32 47.24
C TYR A 502 5.63 -5.76 46.76
N GLY A 503 5.21 -6.77 47.53
CA GLY A 503 5.58 -8.18 47.35
C GLY A 503 4.70 -9.05 46.45
N THR A 504 3.50 -8.61 46.02
CA THR A 504 2.66 -9.37 45.09
C THR A 504 1.73 -8.47 44.26
N ARG A 505 2.13 -8.16 43.02
CA ARG A 505 1.14 -7.96 41.96
C ARG A 505 0.63 -9.32 41.52
N LEU A 506 -0.52 -9.74 42.07
CA LEU A 506 -1.32 -10.80 41.46
C LEU A 506 -1.81 -10.30 40.10
N LEU A 507 -1.00 -10.51 39.07
CA LEU A 507 -1.41 -10.39 37.68
C LEU A 507 -2.43 -11.48 37.42
N ALA A 508 -3.71 -11.15 37.58
CA ALA A 508 -4.79 -12.01 37.13
C ALA A 508 -4.58 -12.29 35.63
N ALA A 509 -4.49 -13.57 35.28
CA ALA A 509 -4.60 -13.98 33.88
C ALA A 509 -5.94 -13.44 33.33
N GLY A 510 -5.93 -12.98 32.08
CA GLY A 510 -7.16 -12.52 31.43
C GLY A 510 -8.25 -13.60 31.49
N PRO A 511 -9.54 -13.25 31.65
CA PRO A 511 -10.62 -14.23 31.67
C PRO A 511 -10.51 -15.19 30.48
N PRO A 512 -10.75 -16.50 30.65
CA PRO A 512 -10.52 -17.51 29.59
C PRO A 512 -11.40 -17.33 28.35
N ASP A 513 -12.37 -16.42 28.39
CA ASP A 513 -13.29 -16.05 27.32
C ASP A 513 -12.90 -14.71 26.62
N THR A 514 -11.73 -14.15 26.91
CA THR A 514 -11.24 -12.90 26.30
C THR A 514 -10.92 -13.10 24.81
N ARG A 515 -11.48 -12.25 23.94
CA ARG A 515 -11.35 -12.33 22.48
C ARG A 515 -10.76 -11.06 21.87
N LEU A 516 -9.89 -11.24 20.87
CA LEU A 516 -9.35 -10.17 20.03
C LEU A 516 -9.63 -10.47 18.54
N LEU A 517 -10.10 -9.48 17.79
CA LEU A 517 -10.08 -9.48 16.33
C LEU A 517 -9.26 -8.28 15.82
N VAL A 518 -8.27 -8.52 14.97
CA VAL A 518 -7.54 -7.45 14.26
C VAL A 518 -8.09 -7.33 12.84
N VAL A 519 -8.49 -6.12 12.45
CA VAL A 519 -9.04 -5.79 11.12
C VAL A 519 -8.05 -4.87 10.41
N PHE A 520 -7.39 -5.36 9.36
CA PHE A 520 -6.41 -4.59 8.59
C PHE A 520 -7.04 -3.99 7.33
N MET A 521 -7.31 -2.69 7.33
CA MET A 521 -7.71 -1.93 6.14
C MET A 521 -6.49 -1.72 5.23
N ARG A 522 -6.29 -2.58 4.23
CA ARG A 522 -5.16 -2.46 3.29
C ARG A 522 -5.42 -1.35 2.26
N GLY A 523 -4.50 -0.40 2.20
CA GLY A 523 -4.54 0.72 1.26
C GLY A 523 -4.45 2.11 1.92
N ALA A 524 -4.04 2.21 3.19
CA ALA A 524 -3.82 3.47 3.90
C ALA A 524 -5.01 4.46 3.74
N TYR A 525 -6.15 4.19 4.38
CA TYR A 525 -7.36 4.99 4.19
C TYR A 525 -7.21 6.46 4.64
N ASP A 526 -8.06 7.35 4.12
CA ASP A 526 -8.11 8.75 4.55
C ASP A 526 -8.82 8.91 5.90
N ALA A 527 -8.02 8.77 6.95
CA ALA A 527 -8.44 8.87 8.34
C ALA A 527 -9.05 10.23 8.73
N ALA A 528 -8.67 11.32 8.06
CA ALA A 528 -9.19 12.67 8.36
C ALA A 528 -10.58 12.93 7.76
N SER A 529 -11.05 12.11 6.81
CA SER A 529 -12.46 12.10 6.40
C SER A 529 -13.32 11.20 7.29
N LEU A 530 -12.75 10.21 7.99
CA LEU A 530 -13.47 9.45 9.02
C LEU A 530 -13.66 10.30 10.30
N LEU A 531 -12.53 10.69 10.90
CA LEU A 531 -12.47 11.37 12.19
C LEU A 531 -12.13 12.84 11.90
N VAL A 532 -13.20 13.63 11.79
CA VAL A 532 -13.19 15.00 11.29
C VAL A 532 -12.72 15.94 12.42
N PRO A 533 -11.59 16.65 12.27
CA PRO A 533 -11.10 17.60 13.26
C PRO A 533 -11.88 18.91 13.15
N THR A 534 -13.13 18.93 13.62
CA THR A 534 -14.04 20.07 13.34
C THR A 534 -13.54 21.40 13.89
N THR A 535 -12.69 21.42 14.92
CA THR A 535 -12.07 22.65 15.44
C THR A 535 -10.94 23.22 14.55
N SER A 536 -10.59 22.55 13.45
CA SER A 536 -9.57 23.01 12.50
C SER A 536 -10.17 23.69 11.27
N GLU A 537 -9.99 25.00 11.14
CA GLU A 537 -10.25 25.69 9.85
C GLU A 537 -9.30 25.21 8.75
N PHE A 538 -8.05 24.91 9.11
CA PHE A 538 -7.01 24.45 8.19
C PHE A 538 -7.35 23.11 7.51
N TYR A 539 -8.15 22.25 8.15
CA TYR A 539 -8.73 21.06 7.52
C TYR A 539 -9.68 21.43 6.38
N TYR A 540 -10.56 22.41 6.59
CA TYR A 540 -11.52 22.89 5.58
C TYR A 540 -10.81 23.64 4.44
N GLU A 541 -9.85 24.52 4.76
CA GLU A 541 -9.00 25.20 3.78
C GLU A 541 -8.22 24.21 2.89
N SER A 542 -7.71 23.13 3.48
CA SER A 542 -6.88 22.14 2.77
C SER A 542 -7.68 21.09 1.99
N ARG A 543 -9.02 21.09 2.08
CA ARG A 543 -9.90 20.05 1.49
C ARG A 543 -11.17 20.64 0.84
N PRO A 544 -11.03 21.56 -0.14
CA PRO A 544 -12.14 22.33 -0.68
C PRO A 544 -13.26 21.52 -1.37
N HIS A 545 -13.02 20.25 -1.74
CA HIS A 545 -14.06 19.37 -2.32
C HIS A 545 -14.33 18.09 -1.50
N ILE A 546 -13.40 17.67 -0.62
CA ILE A 546 -13.55 16.42 0.15
C ILE A 546 -13.79 16.61 1.66
N ALA A 547 -13.74 17.83 2.20
CA ALA A 547 -14.01 18.08 3.62
C ALA A 547 -15.43 17.64 4.03
N ILE A 548 -15.57 16.96 5.17
CA ILE A 548 -16.88 16.64 5.74
C ILE A 548 -17.45 17.89 6.40
N ALA A 549 -18.58 18.38 5.88
CA ALA A 549 -19.26 19.58 6.37
C ALA A 549 -19.64 19.46 7.86
N ARG A 550 -19.56 20.59 8.57
CA ARG A 550 -19.67 20.69 10.04
C ARG A 550 -21.01 20.18 10.60
N ASP A 551 -22.07 20.37 9.83
CA ASP A 551 -23.46 19.98 10.08
C ASP A 551 -23.76 18.52 9.67
N ALA A 552 -23.04 18.00 8.67
CA ALA A 552 -23.14 16.61 8.25
C ALA A 552 -22.36 15.63 9.15
N ALA A 553 -21.32 16.10 9.84
CA ALA A 553 -20.52 15.28 10.76
C ALA A 553 -21.23 15.03 12.10
N ALA A 554 -21.15 13.81 12.63
CA ALA A 554 -21.76 13.44 13.91
C ALA A 554 -20.78 13.70 15.07
N ALA A 555 -21.04 14.72 15.89
CA ALA A 555 -20.12 15.17 16.95
C ALA A 555 -19.70 14.07 17.95
N LEU A 556 -18.43 14.10 18.34
CA LEU A 556 -17.79 13.28 19.38
C LEU A 556 -17.23 14.21 20.49
N SER A 557 -16.29 13.73 21.31
CA SER A 557 -15.58 14.58 22.28
C SER A 557 -14.47 15.42 21.63
N ASP A 558 -13.93 16.38 22.39
CA ASP A 558 -12.65 17.05 22.14
C ASP A 558 -12.53 17.79 20.79
N GLY A 559 -13.67 18.18 20.21
CA GLY A 559 -13.73 18.90 18.91
C GLY A 559 -13.72 17.99 17.68
N TRP A 560 -13.73 16.68 17.86
CA TRP A 560 -13.84 15.71 16.77
C TRP A 560 -15.28 15.40 16.40
N ALA A 561 -15.50 14.94 15.18
CA ALA A 561 -16.77 14.38 14.73
C ALA A 561 -16.53 13.17 13.82
N LEU A 562 -17.58 12.37 13.64
CA LEU A 562 -17.57 11.13 12.87
C LEU A 562 -18.25 11.34 11.51
N HIS A 563 -17.69 10.76 10.45
CA HIS A 563 -18.25 10.79 9.10
C HIS A 563 -19.70 10.29 9.05
N PRO A 564 -20.63 10.99 8.37
CA PRO A 564 -22.06 10.62 8.32
C PRO A 564 -22.34 9.18 7.87
N ALA A 565 -21.57 8.63 6.92
CA ALA A 565 -21.77 7.29 6.38
C ALA A 565 -21.60 6.14 7.41
N VAL A 566 -20.98 6.41 8.56
CA VAL A 566 -20.85 5.46 9.69
C VAL A 566 -21.53 5.95 10.97
N LYS A 567 -22.33 7.02 10.90
CA LYS A 567 -23.10 7.55 12.03
C LYS A 567 -23.97 6.46 12.65
N ASP A 568 -24.87 5.89 11.86
CA ASP A 568 -25.90 4.98 12.38
C ASP A 568 -25.35 3.60 12.78
N SER A 569 -24.15 3.24 12.31
CA SER A 569 -23.49 1.96 12.60
C SER A 569 -22.43 2.03 13.70
N LEU A 570 -21.73 3.16 13.90
CA LEU A 570 -20.65 3.29 14.89
C LEU A 570 -20.95 4.28 16.04
N LEU A 571 -21.72 5.35 15.82
CA LEU A 571 -22.07 6.28 16.90
C LEU A 571 -22.79 5.59 18.09
N PRO A 572 -23.67 4.59 17.89
CA PRO A 572 -24.27 3.86 19.02
C PRO A 572 -23.24 3.13 19.89
N PHE A 573 -22.15 2.62 19.31
CA PHE A 573 -21.06 2.02 20.10
C PHE A 573 -20.31 3.08 20.90
N TYR A 574 -20.00 4.23 20.28
CA TYR A 574 -19.35 5.35 20.98
C TYR A 574 -20.19 5.83 22.17
N GLN A 575 -21.50 6.01 21.97
CA GLN A 575 -22.44 6.45 23.00
C GLN A 575 -22.62 5.46 24.15
N ARG A 576 -22.45 4.15 23.92
CA ARG A 576 -22.43 3.11 24.98
C ARG A 576 -21.07 2.95 25.67
N GLY A 577 -20.04 3.67 25.22
CA GLY A 577 -18.65 3.47 25.67
C GLY A 577 -17.93 2.30 25.00
N GLU A 578 -18.54 1.64 24.02
CA GLU A 578 -18.01 0.44 23.35
C GLU A 578 -17.10 0.75 22.13
N LEU A 579 -16.75 2.02 21.89
CA LEU A 579 -15.86 2.46 20.81
C LEU A 579 -15.00 3.66 21.24
N ALA A 580 -13.70 3.57 21.00
CA ALA A 580 -12.71 4.63 21.10
C ALA A 580 -11.99 4.82 19.75
N PHE A 581 -11.53 6.05 19.49
CA PHE A 581 -10.62 6.34 18.38
C PHE A 581 -9.26 6.78 18.92
N VAL A 582 -8.19 6.32 18.28
CA VAL A 582 -6.80 6.72 18.54
C VAL A 582 -6.28 7.45 17.30
N PRO A 583 -6.39 8.79 17.23
CA PRO A 583 -5.75 9.59 16.19
C PRO A 583 -4.22 9.59 16.34
N PHE A 584 -3.54 10.04 15.30
CA PHE A 584 -2.07 10.10 15.26
C PHE A 584 -1.42 8.73 15.52
N ALA A 585 -2.10 7.65 15.12
CA ALA A 585 -1.66 6.27 15.27
C ALA A 585 -0.97 5.77 14.00
N GLY A 586 0.08 4.97 14.12
CA GLY A 586 0.82 4.46 12.98
C GLY A 586 2.11 3.76 13.37
N THR A 587 3.17 3.98 12.60
CA THR A 587 4.46 3.29 12.71
C THR A 587 5.62 4.28 12.60
N ASP A 588 6.77 3.94 13.19
CA ASP A 588 8.03 4.67 13.02
C ASP A 588 8.65 4.50 11.62
N ASP A 589 8.07 3.61 10.79
CA ASP A 589 8.38 3.50 9.37
C ASP A 589 7.79 4.67 8.56
N ALA A 590 8.64 5.30 7.74
CA ALA A 590 8.28 6.38 6.82
C ALA A 590 8.31 5.95 5.33
N SER A 591 8.36 4.64 5.04
CA SER A 591 8.50 4.10 3.68
C SER A 591 7.35 4.52 2.73
N ARG A 592 6.12 4.66 3.24
CA ARG A 592 4.88 4.93 2.47
C ARG A 592 4.55 3.89 1.37
N SER A 593 5.37 2.85 1.21
CA SER A 593 5.04 1.70 0.38
C SER A 593 4.03 0.80 1.10
N HIS A 594 2.89 0.52 0.46
CA HIS A 594 1.91 -0.44 0.97
C HIS A 594 2.55 -1.80 1.27
N PHE A 595 3.37 -2.32 0.35
CA PHE A 595 4.02 -3.63 0.53
C PHE A 595 5.00 -3.64 1.71
N GLU A 596 5.90 -2.65 1.80
CA GLU A 596 6.88 -2.62 2.89
C GLU A 596 6.20 -2.39 4.25
N THR A 597 5.33 -1.38 4.34
CA THR A 597 4.78 -0.94 5.62
C THR A 597 3.76 -1.95 6.17
N GLN A 598 2.93 -2.58 5.32
CA GLN A 598 2.07 -3.68 5.74
C GLN A 598 2.90 -4.86 6.29
N ASN A 599 3.94 -5.28 5.56
CA ASN A 599 4.82 -6.37 5.99
C ASN A 599 5.53 -6.06 7.32
N ARG A 600 6.06 -4.84 7.48
CA ARG A 600 6.71 -4.39 8.73
C ARG A 600 5.72 -4.36 9.91
N ILE A 601 4.48 -3.92 9.69
CA ILE A 601 3.42 -3.95 10.69
C ILE A 601 3.04 -5.38 11.06
N GLU A 602 2.76 -6.25 10.09
CA GLU A 602 2.41 -7.66 10.34
C GLU A 602 3.52 -8.43 11.06
N LEU A 603 4.80 -8.13 10.78
CA LEU A 603 5.97 -8.67 11.50
C LEU A 603 6.15 -8.09 12.92
N GLY A 604 5.60 -6.91 13.22
CA GLY A 604 5.88 -6.17 14.45
C GLY A 604 7.28 -5.52 14.48
N ARG A 605 7.85 -5.17 13.33
CA ARG A 605 9.23 -4.68 13.16
C ARG A 605 9.35 -3.18 13.51
N ALA A 606 10.50 -2.80 14.08
CA ALA A 606 10.85 -1.40 14.36
C ALA A 606 11.34 -0.60 13.13
N GLY A 607 11.46 0.72 13.31
CA GLY A 607 11.95 1.68 12.31
C GLY A 607 13.42 1.46 11.91
N GLY A 608 14.25 1.01 12.86
CA GLY A 608 15.71 0.95 12.73
C GLY A 608 16.33 -0.43 12.49
N SER A 609 17.65 -0.49 12.67
CA SER A 609 18.52 -1.67 12.49
C SER A 609 18.41 -2.71 13.63
N GLY A 610 17.18 -3.07 14.03
CA GLY A 610 16.91 -4.28 14.79
C GLY A 610 16.82 -5.50 13.87
N ALA A 611 17.21 -6.69 14.35
CA ALA A 611 16.99 -7.93 13.62
C ALA A 611 15.47 -8.10 13.40
N ALA A 612 15.06 -8.44 12.17
CA ALA A 612 13.64 -8.61 11.87
C ALA A 612 13.10 -9.85 12.59
N PRO A 613 11.93 -9.78 13.27
CA PRO A 613 11.25 -10.98 13.74
C PRO A 613 10.92 -11.87 12.54
N ALA A 614 11.29 -13.16 12.60
CA ALA A 614 11.08 -14.12 11.51
C ALA A 614 9.62 -14.62 11.38
N SER A 615 8.68 -13.99 12.10
CA SER A 615 7.28 -14.39 12.23
C SER A 615 6.37 -13.17 12.34
N GLY A 616 5.08 -13.37 12.17
CA GLY A 616 4.07 -12.34 12.45
C GLY A 616 3.82 -12.15 13.95
N PHE A 617 3.42 -10.94 14.37
CA PHE A 617 3.26 -10.64 15.79
C PHE A 617 2.06 -11.37 16.43
N LEU A 618 0.98 -11.66 15.67
CA LEU A 618 -0.13 -12.46 16.19
C LEU A 618 0.22 -13.96 16.29
N ASN A 619 1.13 -14.47 15.46
CA ASN A 619 1.71 -15.80 15.66
C ASN A 619 2.50 -15.87 16.98
N ARG A 620 3.33 -14.86 17.25
CA ARG A 620 4.06 -14.77 18.53
C ARG A 620 3.12 -14.62 19.72
N LEU A 621 2.06 -13.81 19.61
CA LEU A 621 1.03 -13.73 20.63
C LEU A 621 0.36 -15.08 20.87
N ALA A 622 -0.04 -15.81 19.81
CA ALA A 622 -0.61 -17.16 19.94
C ALA A 622 0.34 -18.11 20.70
N ALA A 623 1.63 -18.10 20.36
CA ALA A 623 2.66 -18.86 21.08
C ALA A 623 2.91 -18.39 22.53
N GLN A 624 2.53 -17.16 22.90
CA GLN A 624 2.51 -16.71 24.31
C GLN A 624 1.22 -17.09 25.06
N LEU A 625 0.16 -17.50 24.36
CA LEU A 625 -1.14 -17.87 24.93
C LEU A 625 -1.36 -19.41 24.96
N ASP A 626 -0.27 -20.17 24.91
CA ASP A 626 -0.33 -21.62 24.73
C ASP A 626 -0.96 -22.36 25.93
N GLY A 627 -1.41 -23.60 25.71
CA GLY A 627 -2.03 -24.43 26.76
C GLY A 627 -3.53 -24.18 27.01
N LYS A 628 -4.32 -24.08 25.93
CA LYS A 628 -5.80 -23.87 25.87
C LYS A 628 -6.30 -22.41 25.93
N ALA A 629 -5.46 -21.42 26.22
CA ALA A 629 -5.91 -20.02 26.30
C ALA A 629 -6.01 -19.34 24.91
N GLY A 630 -5.11 -19.65 23.98
CA GLY A 630 -5.13 -19.15 22.60
C GLY A 630 -5.81 -20.11 21.63
N ARG A 631 -6.83 -19.62 20.91
CA ARG A 631 -7.51 -20.30 19.79
C ARG A 631 -7.49 -19.36 18.57
N PRO A 632 -6.38 -19.32 17.79
CA PRO A 632 -6.20 -18.36 16.70
C PRO A 632 -6.90 -18.78 15.40
N ALA A 633 -7.28 -17.83 14.56
CA ALA A 633 -7.72 -18.08 13.18
C ALA A 633 -7.46 -16.87 12.26
N ALA A 634 -7.08 -17.16 11.01
CA ALA A 634 -7.08 -16.19 9.92
C ALA A 634 -8.34 -16.37 9.06
N PHE A 635 -8.98 -15.26 8.68
CA PHE A 635 -10.19 -15.23 7.85
C PHE A 635 -9.91 -14.62 6.48
N THR A 636 -8.84 -15.08 5.82
CA THR A 636 -8.22 -14.45 4.64
C THR A 636 -8.02 -15.45 3.50
N GLU A 637 -7.77 -14.98 2.27
CA GLU A 637 -7.62 -15.88 1.10
C GLU A 637 -6.37 -16.77 1.22
N ASP A 638 -5.25 -16.19 1.63
CA ASP A 638 -3.98 -16.86 1.93
C ASP A 638 -3.61 -16.69 3.41
N VAL A 639 -2.67 -17.52 3.92
CA VAL A 639 -2.13 -17.37 5.29
C VAL A 639 -1.38 -16.04 5.41
N PRO A 640 -1.85 -15.07 6.24
CA PRO A 640 -1.33 -13.72 6.28
C PRO A 640 -0.02 -13.67 7.07
N GLN A 641 0.86 -12.71 6.74
CA GLN A 641 2.20 -12.61 7.33
C GLN A 641 2.13 -12.49 8.86
N ILE A 642 1.11 -11.81 9.38
CA ILE A 642 0.84 -11.60 10.81
C ILE A 642 0.64 -12.89 11.61
N PHE A 643 0.26 -13.98 10.94
CA PHE A 643 0.07 -15.30 11.54
C PHE A 643 1.07 -16.36 11.07
N ARG A 644 2.07 -16.03 10.25
CA ARG A 644 3.16 -16.97 9.91
C ARG A 644 4.14 -17.11 11.07
N GLY A 645 4.57 -18.33 11.38
CA GLY A 645 5.52 -18.63 12.45
C GLY A 645 5.37 -20.05 12.99
N GLN A 646 5.70 -20.26 14.27
CA GLN A 646 5.69 -21.57 14.93
C GLN A 646 4.32 -22.00 15.45
N ALA A 647 3.47 -21.05 15.89
CA ALA A 647 2.10 -21.38 16.28
C ALA A 647 1.31 -21.84 15.04
N ARG A 648 0.54 -22.92 15.19
CA ARG A 648 -0.36 -23.42 14.15
C ARG A 648 -1.61 -22.57 14.14
N VAL A 649 -2.00 -22.06 12.96
CA VAL A 649 -3.17 -21.19 12.81
C VAL A 649 -3.97 -21.64 11.57
N PRO A 650 -5.24 -22.06 11.72
CA PRO A 650 -6.10 -22.32 10.57
C PRO A 650 -6.39 -21.04 9.78
N ASN A 651 -6.48 -21.17 8.46
CA ASN A 651 -6.90 -20.10 7.55
C ASN A 651 -8.21 -20.48 6.85
N ILE A 652 -9.16 -19.54 6.82
CA ILE A 652 -10.55 -19.77 6.43
C ILE A 652 -10.94 -18.78 5.33
N ASP A 653 -10.95 -19.21 4.06
CA ASP A 653 -11.39 -18.41 2.92
C ASP A 653 -12.93 -18.23 2.93
N LEU A 654 -13.39 -17.14 3.52
CA LEU A 654 -14.82 -16.76 3.55
C LEU A 654 -15.34 -16.17 2.24
N GLY A 655 -14.46 -15.86 1.29
CA GLY A 655 -14.78 -15.36 -0.06
C GLY A 655 -14.91 -16.46 -1.11
N GLY A 656 -14.44 -17.68 -0.80
CA GLY A 656 -14.29 -18.84 -1.68
C GLY A 656 -15.55 -19.38 -2.34
N ALA A 657 -16.73 -18.86 -2.02
CA ALA A 657 -18.08 -19.27 -2.49
C ALA A 657 -18.26 -19.40 -4.03
N LYS A 658 -17.31 -18.97 -4.86
CA LYS A 658 -17.30 -19.19 -6.32
C LYS A 658 -16.16 -20.08 -6.84
N ARG A 659 -15.17 -20.42 -6.02
CA ARG A 659 -14.31 -21.57 -6.29
C ARG A 659 -15.11 -22.81 -5.93
N LYS A 660 -15.53 -23.60 -6.93
CA LYS A 660 -15.84 -25.01 -6.66
C LYS A 660 -14.58 -25.60 -6.02
N SER A 661 -14.64 -25.95 -4.73
CA SER A 661 -13.54 -26.68 -4.10
C SER A 661 -13.27 -27.92 -4.94
N ARG A 662 -12.02 -28.11 -5.35
CA ARG A 662 -11.61 -29.30 -6.11
C ARG A 662 -11.50 -30.53 -5.20
N LEU A 663 -11.57 -30.33 -3.88
CA LEU A 663 -11.59 -31.39 -2.89
C LEU A 663 -13.03 -31.85 -2.67
N THR A 664 -13.31 -33.10 -3.02
CA THR A 664 -14.52 -33.82 -2.60
C THR A 664 -14.41 -34.26 -1.13
N ALA A 665 -15.48 -34.86 -0.58
CA ALA A 665 -15.40 -35.50 0.73
C ALA A 665 -14.33 -36.61 0.74
N ASP A 666 -14.28 -37.43 -0.31
CA ASP A 666 -13.29 -38.49 -0.53
C ASP A 666 -11.86 -37.93 -0.66
N SER A 667 -11.70 -36.82 -1.39
CA SER A 667 -10.41 -36.11 -1.47
C SER A 667 -9.95 -35.61 -0.10
N SER A 668 -10.89 -35.15 0.73
CA SER A 668 -10.61 -34.66 2.09
C SER A 668 -10.25 -35.81 3.04
N SER A 669 -10.95 -36.94 2.91
CA SER A 669 -10.66 -38.19 3.65
C SER A 669 -9.29 -38.75 3.29
N ALA A 670 -8.96 -38.82 1.99
CA ALA A 670 -7.65 -39.24 1.51
C ALA A 670 -6.52 -38.33 2.03
N ILE A 671 -6.72 -37.01 2.03
CA ILE A 671 -5.78 -36.05 2.61
C ILE A 671 -5.61 -36.28 4.13
N ALA A 672 -6.70 -36.47 4.88
CA ALA A 672 -6.62 -36.77 6.31
C ALA A 672 -5.83 -38.07 6.58
N GLN A 673 -6.08 -39.13 5.81
CA GLN A 673 -5.36 -40.41 5.90
C GLN A 673 -3.87 -40.26 5.56
N MET A 674 -3.51 -39.47 4.55
CA MET A 674 -2.10 -39.19 4.19
C MET A 674 -1.29 -38.53 5.31
N TYR A 675 -1.94 -37.82 6.24
CA TYR A 675 -1.29 -37.17 7.38
C TYR A 675 -1.57 -37.87 8.72
N GLN A 676 -2.29 -38.99 8.73
CA GLN A 676 -2.62 -39.72 9.95
C GLN A 676 -1.35 -40.22 10.65
N GLY A 677 -1.25 -39.98 11.96
CA GLY A 677 -0.06 -40.32 12.75
C GLY A 677 1.18 -39.46 12.47
N THR A 678 1.10 -38.48 11.55
CA THR A 678 2.18 -37.51 11.33
C THR A 678 2.07 -36.33 12.30
N GLY A 679 3.14 -35.54 12.44
CA GLY A 679 3.09 -34.30 13.21
C GLY A 679 2.12 -33.23 12.66
N LEU A 680 1.49 -33.44 11.49
CA LEU A 680 0.52 -32.53 10.88
C LEU A 680 -0.94 -32.97 11.04
N ASP A 681 -1.19 -34.21 11.47
CA ASP A 681 -2.51 -34.85 11.62
C ASP A 681 -3.60 -33.90 12.16
N ALA A 682 -3.41 -33.42 13.39
CA ALA A 682 -4.36 -32.54 14.06
C ALA A 682 -4.66 -31.24 13.29
N SER A 683 -3.66 -30.64 12.63
CA SER A 683 -3.82 -29.38 11.89
C SER A 683 -4.49 -29.57 10.53
N VAL A 684 -4.31 -30.74 9.91
CA VAL A 684 -5.05 -31.12 8.69
C VAL A 684 -6.51 -31.38 9.02
N ASN A 685 -6.79 -32.15 10.08
CA ASN A 685 -8.14 -32.42 10.53
C ASN A 685 -8.89 -31.16 11.01
N GLU A 686 -8.22 -30.25 11.73
CA GLU A 686 -8.78 -28.93 12.10
C GLU A 686 -9.11 -28.08 10.87
N GLY A 687 -8.19 -27.97 9.91
CA GLY A 687 -8.39 -27.19 8.69
C GLY A 687 -9.55 -27.71 7.83
N LEU A 688 -9.65 -29.03 7.67
CA LEU A 688 -10.77 -29.67 6.97
C LEU A 688 -12.12 -29.44 7.68
N ALA A 689 -12.14 -29.52 9.02
CA ALA A 689 -13.34 -29.25 9.80
C ALA A 689 -13.81 -27.79 9.69
N ALA A 690 -12.89 -26.82 9.78
CA ALA A 690 -13.19 -25.39 9.63
C ALA A 690 -13.72 -25.07 8.21
N MET A 691 -13.09 -25.63 7.17
CA MET A 691 -13.55 -25.50 5.78
C MET A 691 -14.96 -26.09 5.58
N GLY A 692 -15.24 -27.26 6.16
CA GLY A 692 -16.56 -27.89 6.12
C GLY A 692 -17.65 -27.03 6.78
N GLN A 693 -17.33 -26.38 7.91
CA GLN A 693 -18.24 -25.49 8.64
C GLN A 693 -18.47 -24.17 7.90
N ALA A 694 -17.43 -23.56 7.33
CA ALA A 694 -17.56 -22.34 6.52
C ALA A 694 -18.47 -22.57 5.31
N ARG A 695 -18.38 -23.76 4.71
CA ARG A 695 -19.29 -24.21 3.66
C ARG A 695 -20.71 -24.47 4.17
N ALA A 696 -20.88 -25.17 5.29
CA ALA A 696 -22.20 -25.47 5.85
C ALA A 696 -22.97 -24.21 6.27
N ALA A 697 -22.29 -23.23 6.85
CA ALA A 697 -22.84 -21.92 7.19
C ALA A 697 -23.28 -21.15 5.93
N LEU A 698 -22.44 -21.11 4.89
CA LEU A 698 -22.80 -20.53 3.59
C LEU A 698 -24.01 -21.24 2.95
N GLU A 699 -24.06 -22.58 2.99
CA GLU A 699 -25.18 -23.35 2.45
C GLU A 699 -26.48 -23.18 3.27
N ALA A 700 -26.39 -22.87 4.58
CA ALA A 700 -27.54 -22.46 5.38
C ALA A 700 -28.00 -21.03 5.02
N GLU A 701 -27.09 -20.06 5.01
CA GLU A 701 -27.35 -18.66 4.65
C GLU A 701 -27.95 -18.54 3.23
N MET A 702 -27.50 -19.36 2.27
CA MET A 702 -28.08 -19.43 0.92
C MET A 702 -29.50 -20.04 0.89
N ARG A 703 -29.85 -20.93 1.83
CA ARG A 703 -31.22 -21.45 1.96
C ARG A 703 -32.15 -20.43 2.60
N GLU A 704 -31.69 -19.73 3.63
CA GLU A 704 -32.43 -18.65 4.29
C GLU A 704 -32.67 -17.46 3.35
N ALA A 705 -31.66 -17.04 2.57
CA ALA A 705 -31.77 -15.93 1.63
C ALA A 705 -32.80 -16.18 0.51
N ASN A 706 -33.02 -17.44 0.11
CA ASN A 706 -34.07 -17.82 -0.83
C ASN A 706 -35.50 -17.62 -0.27
N GLY A 707 -35.65 -17.43 1.06
CA GLY A 707 -36.91 -17.08 1.70
C GLY A 707 -37.35 -15.62 1.55
N GLY A 708 -36.49 -14.75 0.99
CA GLY A 708 -36.85 -13.39 0.58
C GLY A 708 -36.30 -12.26 1.45
N ALA A 709 -35.00 -11.95 1.30
CA ALA A 709 -34.44 -10.66 1.70
C ALA A 709 -33.39 -10.19 0.66
N GLY A 710 -33.42 -8.92 0.29
CA GLY A 710 -32.65 -8.40 -0.85
C GLY A 710 -31.18 -8.13 -0.54
N ASN A 711 -30.28 -8.84 -1.24
CA ASN A 711 -28.91 -8.42 -1.60
C ASN A 711 -28.16 -7.63 -0.50
N THR A 712 -28.00 -8.22 0.69
CA THR A 712 -27.11 -7.71 1.74
C THR A 712 -25.67 -7.63 1.21
N GLU A 713 -24.90 -6.63 1.67
CA GLU A 713 -23.55 -6.42 1.15
C GLU A 713 -22.60 -7.51 1.64
N LYS A 714 -21.83 -8.08 0.70
CA LYS A 714 -20.96 -9.26 0.92
C LYS A 714 -20.08 -9.17 2.19
N LEU A 715 -19.58 -7.97 2.50
CA LEU A 715 -18.73 -7.74 3.67
C LEU A 715 -19.49 -7.91 5.01
N GLU A 716 -20.78 -7.57 5.06
CA GLU A 716 -21.62 -7.76 6.26
C GLU A 716 -21.89 -9.25 6.50
N GLN A 717 -22.14 -10.02 5.44
CA GLN A 717 -22.29 -11.47 5.48
C GLN A 717 -21.00 -12.14 5.98
N GLU A 718 -19.85 -11.74 5.42
CA GLU A 718 -18.53 -12.24 5.86
C GLU A 718 -18.27 -11.90 7.32
N ALA A 719 -18.56 -10.68 7.77
CA ALA A 719 -18.41 -10.28 9.17
C ALA A 719 -19.34 -11.03 10.14
N ARG A 720 -20.57 -11.38 9.73
CA ARG A 720 -21.45 -12.27 10.52
C ARG A 720 -20.84 -13.65 10.70
N ARG A 721 -20.30 -14.25 9.62
CA ARG A 721 -19.63 -15.57 9.68
C ARG A 721 -18.38 -15.53 10.57
N ILE A 722 -17.56 -14.48 10.50
CA ILE A 722 -16.44 -14.26 11.43
C ILE A 722 -16.95 -14.16 12.88
N GLY A 723 -18.09 -13.49 13.10
CA GLY A 723 -18.74 -13.37 14.41
C GLY A 723 -19.12 -14.72 15.01
N THR A 724 -19.81 -15.58 14.26
CA THR A 724 -20.14 -16.94 14.71
C THR A 724 -18.88 -17.76 15.04
N PHE A 725 -17.87 -17.73 14.15
CA PHE A 725 -16.60 -18.44 14.38
C PHE A 725 -15.83 -17.94 15.61
N MET A 726 -15.83 -16.63 15.86
CA MET A 726 -15.20 -16.02 17.04
C MET A 726 -16.03 -16.21 18.32
N ALA A 727 -17.35 -16.29 18.25
CA ALA A 727 -18.19 -16.59 19.41
C ALA A 727 -17.91 -18.02 19.92
N GLU A 728 -17.97 -19.01 19.03
CA GLU A 728 -17.88 -20.43 19.36
C GLU A 728 -16.43 -20.93 19.55
N ARG A 729 -15.56 -20.66 18.56
CA ARG A 729 -14.37 -21.50 18.30
C ARG A 729 -13.05 -20.77 18.52
N TYR A 730 -12.95 -19.51 18.13
CA TYR A 730 -11.69 -18.77 18.10
C TYR A 730 -11.72 -17.53 18.98
N ASN A 731 -10.58 -17.17 19.59
CA ASN A 731 -10.47 -15.96 20.41
C ASN A 731 -9.30 -15.05 20.02
N LEU A 732 -8.58 -15.38 18.95
CA LEU A 732 -7.57 -14.52 18.35
C LEU A 732 -7.70 -14.51 16.82
N GLY A 733 -8.50 -13.58 16.30
CA GLY A 733 -8.84 -13.47 14.88
C GLY A 733 -8.01 -12.42 14.12
N PHE A 734 -7.77 -12.67 12.84
CA PHE A 734 -7.32 -11.66 11.88
C PHE A 734 -8.15 -11.70 10.60
N VAL A 735 -8.48 -10.51 10.07
CA VAL A 735 -9.06 -10.33 8.73
C VAL A 735 -8.47 -9.08 8.09
N ASP A 736 -8.21 -9.11 6.78
CA ASP A 736 -7.86 -7.93 6.00
C ASP A 736 -9.00 -7.53 5.05
N VAL A 737 -9.14 -6.21 4.84
CA VAL A 737 -10.17 -5.63 3.98
C VAL A 737 -9.46 -4.75 2.95
N GLY A 738 -9.49 -5.16 1.68
CA GLY A 738 -8.72 -4.54 0.62
C GLY A 738 -9.38 -3.33 -0.07
N GLY A 739 -8.54 -2.54 -0.75
CA GLY A 739 -8.98 -1.47 -1.64
C GLY A 739 -9.36 -0.18 -0.94
N TRP A 740 -8.70 0.16 0.17
CA TRP A 740 -8.78 1.51 0.77
C TRP A 740 -7.89 2.52 0.04
N ASP A 741 -7.05 2.04 -0.88
CA ASP A 741 -6.15 2.82 -1.70
C ASP A 741 -6.92 3.73 -2.67
N THR A 742 -7.15 4.96 -2.23
CA THR A 742 -8.10 5.90 -2.86
C THR A 742 -7.43 7.26 -3.07
N HIS A 743 -6.89 7.48 -4.26
CA HIS A 743 -6.21 8.74 -4.64
C HIS A 743 -7.10 9.74 -5.40
N VAL A 744 -8.26 9.33 -5.89
CA VAL A 744 -9.05 10.07 -6.90
C VAL A 744 -10.52 10.05 -6.53
N GLY A 745 -11.18 11.22 -6.55
CA GLY A 745 -12.63 11.34 -6.41
C GLY A 745 -13.20 10.64 -5.17
N GLN A 746 -12.52 10.74 -4.03
CA GLN A 746 -12.94 10.09 -2.77
C GLN A 746 -14.36 10.51 -2.37
N GLY A 747 -14.65 11.80 -2.56
CA GLY A 747 -15.88 12.47 -2.15
C GLY A 747 -15.88 12.83 -0.66
N ALA A 748 -16.76 13.77 -0.29
CA ALA A 748 -17.00 14.16 1.10
C ALA A 748 -18.01 13.20 1.76
N ALA A 749 -19.12 13.72 2.31
CA ALA A 749 -20.19 12.91 2.93
C ALA A 749 -20.75 11.80 2.02
N ASN A 750 -20.61 11.92 0.70
CA ASN A 750 -20.95 10.92 -0.31
C ASN A 750 -19.75 10.71 -1.26
N GLY A 751 -19.49 9.47 -1.67
CA GLY A 751 -18.40 9.12 -2.58
C GLY A 751 -17.86 7.70 -2.36
N VAL A 752 -16.77 7.37 -3.05
CA VAL A 752 -16.13 6.02 -2.97
C VAL A 752 -15.67 5.73 -1.54
N LEU A 753 -15.13 6.73 -0.84
CA LEU A 753 -14.68 6.57 0.54
C LEU A 753 -15.87 6.42 1.50
N ALA A 754 -16.90 7.26 1.37
CA ALA A 754 -18.12 7.19 2.17
C ALA A 754 -18.82 5.81 2.04
N THR A 755 -18.92 5.26 0.83
CA THR A 755 -19.48 3.91 0.60
C THR A 755 -18.67 2.84 1.34
N LYS A 756 -17.34 2.89 1.27
CA LYS A 756 -16.44 1.92 1.93
C LYS A 756 -16.50 2.01 3.45
N LEU A 757 -16.52 3.23 3.99
CA LEU A 757 -16.68 3.47 5.42
C LEU A 757 -18.02 2.92 5.90
N GLY A 758 -19.13 3.23 5.22
CA GLY A 758 -20.46 2.70 5.56
C GLY A 758 -20.54 1.17 5.50
N GLN A 759 -19.92 0.55 4.49
CA GLN A 759 -19.77 -0.91 4.37
C GLN A 759 -19.04 -1.51 5.58
N LEU A 760 -17.87 -0.96 5.94
CA LEU A 760 -17.11 -1.44 7.10
C LEU A 760 -17.85 -1.20 8.42
N GLY A 761 -18.47 -0.04 8.61
CA GLY A 761 -19.24 0.27 9.81
C GLY A 761 -20.40 -0.69 10.03
N ARG A 762 -21.19 -0.99 8.98
CA ARG A 762 -22.25 -2.01 9.06
C ARG A 762 -21.70 -3.41 9.29
N ALA A 763 -20.59 -3.77 8.65
CA ALA A 763 -19.94 -5.06 8.88
C ALA A 763 -19.46 -5.24 10.33
N LEU A 764 -18.86 -4.21 10.94
CA LEU A 764 -18.47 -4.22 12.35
C LEU A 764 -19.67 -4.34 13.29
N ALA A 765 -20.78 -3.64 13.00
CA ALA A 765 -22.02 -3.77 13.75
C ALA A 765 -22.66 -5.17 13.60
N ALA A 766 -22.58 -5.76 12.40
CA ALA A 766 -23.07 -7.11 12.11
C ALA A 766 -22.21 -8.21 12.78
N TYR A 767 -20.89 -8.03 12.85
CA TYR A 767 -19.99 -8.85 13.67
C TYR A 767 -20.37 -8.77 15.15
N ALA A 768 -20.52 -7.56 15.71
CA ALA A 768 -20.92 -7.36 17.10
C ALA A 768 -22.27 -8.02 17.44
N GLN A 769 -23.24 -7.97 16.51
CA GLN A 769 -24.52 -8.66 16.64
C GLN A 769 -24.33 -10.20 16.64
N ALA A 770 -23.52 -10.74 15.74
CA ALA A 770 -23.25 -12.18 15.64
C ALA A 770 -22.43 -12.73 16.81
N MET A 771 -21.63 -11.90 17.50
CA MET A 771 -20.93 -12.28 18.73
C MET A 771 -21.87 -12.52 19.92
N GLY A 772 -23.08 -11.96 19.91
CA GLY A 772 -24.07 -12.15 20.98
C GLY A 772 -23.49 -11.84 22.38
N PRO A 773 -23.70 -12.70 23.40
CA PRO A 773 -23.14 -12.50 24.74
C PRO A 773 -21.62 -12.35 24.80
N ALA A 774 -20.87 -13.01 23.91
CA ALA A 774 -19.41 -12.96 23.87
C ALA A 774 -18.86 -11.58 23.48
N TRP A 775 -19.70 -10.67 22.94
CA TRP A 775 -19.33 -9.27 22.70
C TRP A 775 -18.77 -8.58 23.95
N ARG A 776 -19.26 -8.92 25.14
CA ARG A 776 -18.82 -8.39 26.45
C ARG A 776 -17.35 -8.64 26.76
N HIS A 777 -16.76 -9.68 26.17
CA HIS A 777 -15.34 -10.05 26.35
C HIS A 777 -14.54 -9.95 25.05
N THR A 778 -15.10 -9.26 24.05
CA THR A 778 -14.47 -9.05 22.74
C THR A 778 -13.88 -7.65 22.62
N THR A 779 -12.68 -7.56 22.08
CA THR A 779 -12.06 -6.34 21.55
C THR A 779 -11.80 -6.51 20.06
N VAL A 780 -12.09 -5.49 19.27
CA VAL A 780 -11.74 -5.38 17.85
C VAL A 780 -10.83 -4.18 17.68
N VAL A 781 -9.71 -4.34 16.98
CA VAL A 781 -8.79 -3.26 16.64
C VAL A 781 -8.73 -3.11 15.13
N VAL A 782 -9.24 -1.99 14.62
CA VAL A 782 -9.23 -1.64 13.21
C VAL A 782 -8.01 -0.76 12.92
N ILE A 783 -7.12 -1.22 12.06
CA ILE A 783 -5.86 -0.57 11.71
C ILE A 783 -5.73 -0.36 10.20
N SER A 784 -4.79 0.48 9.80
CA SER A 784 -4.29 0.64 8.44
C SER A 784 -2.78 0.90 8.50
N GLU A 785 -2.07 0.67 7.40
CA GLU A 785 -0.60 0.65 7.41
C GLU A 785 0.04 2.03 7.63
N PHE A 786 -0.60 3.07 7.12
CA PHE A 786 -0.32 4.49 7.32
C PHE A 786 -1.61 5.28 7.01
N GLY A 787 -1.58 6.60 7.09
CA GLY A 787 -2.70 7.46 6.70
C GLY A 787 -2.54 8.12 5.34
N ARG A 788 -3.20 9.26 5.16
CA ARG A 788 -3.19 10.06 3.93
C ARG A 788 -2.68 11.47 4.17
N THR A 789 -2.35 12.18 3.09
CA THR A 789 -2.08 13.62 3.15
C THR A 789 -3.30 14.35 3.73
N LEU A 790 -3.07 15.32 4.62
CA LEU A 790 -4.16 16.17 5.10
C LEU A 790 -4.66 17.10 3.98
N ARG A 791 -3.79 17.45 3.03
CA ARG A 791 -4.13 18.25 1.86
C ARG A 791 -4.78 17.38 0.77
N GLU A 792 -5.86 17.89 0.18
CA GLU A 792 -6.49 17.33 -1.02
C GLU A 792 -5.55 17.49 -2.23
N ASN A 793 -5.44 16.46 -3.05
CA ASN A 793 -4.64 16.46 -4.27
C ASN A 793 -5.43 17.00 -5.47
N GLY A 794 -4.74 17.25 -6.60
CA GLY A 794 -5.36 17.76 -7.84
C GLY A 794 -6.44 16.85 -8.46
N ASN A 795 -6.63 15.63 -7.95
CA ASN A 795 -7.61 14.65 -8.42
C ASN A 795 -8.83 14.49 -7.47
N LYS A 796 -9.03 15.41 -6.52
CA LYS A 796 -10.10 15.38 -5.51
C LYS A 796 -10.07 14.10 -4.66
N GLY A 797 -8.86 13.74 -4.24
CA GLY A 797 -8.58 12.70 -3.26
C GLY A 797 -7.35 13.06 -2.45
N THR A 798 -6.60 12.07 -1.97
CA THR A 798 -5.43 12.27 -1.11
C THR A 798 -4.31 11.30 -1.44
N ASP A 799 -3.06 11.77 -1.36
CA ASP A 799 -1.87 10.96 -1.62
C ASP A 799 -1.42 10.21 -0.35
N HIS A 800 -0.41 9.34 -0.45
CA HIS A 800 0.09 8.56 0.69
C HIS A 800 0.65 9.47 1.79
N GLY A 801 0.18 9.28 3.02
CA GLY A 801 0.58 10.06 4.19
C GLY A 801 1.45 9.26 5.17
N HIS A 802 1.28 9.50 6.47
CA HIS A 802 2.02 8.80 7.53
C HIS A 802 1.12 8.42 8.71
N GLY A 803 0.80 9.35 9.62
CA GLY A 803 -0.12 9.10 10.73
C GLY A 803 -1.56 8.86 10.29
N SER A 804 -2.27 8.00 11.01
CA SER A 804 -3.63 7.52 10.73
C SER A 804 -4.51 7.61 11.98
N VAL A 805 -5.71 7.02 11.93
CA VAL A 805 -6.60 6.84 13.09
C VAL A 805 -6.90 5.35 13.23
N TYR A 806 -6.63 4.77 14.41
CA TYR A 806 -7.00 3.39 14.73
C TYR A 806 -8.27 3.36 15.57
N TRP A 807 -9.11 2.34 15.36
CA TRP A 807 -10.42 2.23 15.99
C TRP A 807 -10.38 1.04 16.95
N VAL A 808 -10.83 1.23 18.20
CA VAL A 808 -10.84 0.17 19.22
C VAL A 808 -12.26 0.04 19.74
N LEU A 809 -12.89 -1.11 19.51
CA LEU A 809 -14.33 -1.29 19.75
C LEU A 809 -14.67 -2.69 20.28
N GLY A 810 -15.67 -2.80 21.15
CA GLY A 810 -15.95 -4.03 21.88
C GLY A 810 -16.74 -3.80 23.16
N GLY A 811 -17.46 -4.83 23.64
CA GLY A 811 -18.29 -4.74 24.84
C GLY A 811 -17.49 -4.61 26.15
N GLY A 812 -16.17 -4.83 26.12
CA GLY A 812 -15.24 -4.59 27.23
C GLY A 812 -14.36 -3.34 27.08
N VAL A 813 -14.59 -2.51 26.06
CA VAL A 813 -13.77 -1.32 25.77
C VAL A 813 -14.18 -0.13 26.64
N ARG A 814 -13.22 0.74 27.00
CA ARG A 814 -13.42 2.00 27.73
C ARG A 814 -13.39 3.20 26.77
N GLY A 815 -14.37 3.21 25.88
CA GLY A 815 -14.56 4.18 24.81
C GLY A 815 -15.43 5.37 25.21
N GLY A 816 -16.23 5.87 24.25
CA GLY A 816 -16.95 7.14 24.39
C GLY A 816 -16.04 8.37 24.42
N ARG A 817 -14.79 8.20 23.97
CA ARG A 817 -13.70 9.17 24.07
C ARG A 817 -12.73 9.05 22.90
N ILE A 818 -11.97 10.11 22.67
CA ILE A 818 -10.71 10.06 21.93
C ILE A 818 -9.59 9.63 22.89
N ALA A 819 -8.65 8.81 22.40
CA ALA A 819 -7.58 8.20 23.20
C ALA A 819 -6.21 8.36 22.54
N GLY A 820 -5.14 8.28 23.32
CA GLY A 820 -3.79 8.65 22.87
C GLY A 820 -3.50 10.14 23.07
N GLU A 821 -2.30 10.55 22.66
CA GLU A 821 -1.89 11.95 22.61
C GLU A 821 -2.57 12.66 21.42
N GLN A 822 -2.87 13.95 21.55
CA GLN A 822 -3.56 14.74 20.53
C GLN A 822 -2.82 16.06 20.28
N VAL A 823 -2.67 16.42 19.01
CA VAL A 823 -2.22 17.75 18.57
C VAL A 823 -3.34 18.46 17.83
N ALA A 824 -3.41 19.78 17.94
CA ALA A 824 -4.29 20.58 17.10
C ALA A 824 -3.93 20.36 15.63
N VAL A 825 -4.92 20.12 14.76
CA VAL A 825 -4.69 19.92 13.32
C VAL A 825 -4.45 21.27 12.64
N LYS A 826 -3.20 21.61 12.37
CA LYS A 826 -2.77 22.87 11.75
C LYS A 826 -1.43 22.69 11.03
N ARG A 827 -1.03 23.67 10.20
CA ARG A 827 0.11 23.57 9.28
C ARG A 827 1.42 23.11 9.94
N ASP A 828 1.74 23.68 11.10
CA ASP A 828 3.00 23.51 11.82
C ASP A 828 3.03 22.29 12.77
N THR A 829 1.91 21.58 12.95
CA THR A 829 1.85 20.31 13.69
C THR A 829 1.83 19.08 12.79
N LEU A 830 1.76 19.26 11.47
CA LEU A 830 1.85 18.17 10.51
C LEU A 830 3.27 17.62 10.40
N PHE A 831 3.38 16.30 10.23
CA PHE A 831 4.59 15.71 9.71
C PHE A 831 4.83 16.23 8.28
N GLN A 832 5.98 16.87 8.07
CA GLN A 832 6.43 17.40 6.78
C GLN A 832 5.47 18.42 6.10
N ASP A 833 4.65 19.17 6.85
CA ASP A 833 3.61 20.11 6.29
C ASP A 833 2.59 19.38 5.37
N ARG A 834 2.43 18.06 5.59
CA ARG A 834 1.75 17.16 4.65
C ARG A 834 0.82 16.16 5.32
N ASP A 835 1.28 15.49 6.36
CA ASP A 835 0.64 14.30 6.93
C ASP A 835 0.32 14.50 8.42
N TYR A 836 -0.61 13.71 8.97
CA TYR A 836 -0.69 13.58 10.43
C TYR A 836 0.62 12.99 10.99
N PRO A 837 1.14 13.47 12.13
CA PRO A 837 2.25 12.82 12.82
C PRO A 837 1.82 11.47 13.42
N VAL A 838 2.81 10.61 13.69
CA VAL A 838 2.63 9.41 14.53
C VAL A 838 3.04 9.74 15.96
N LEU A 839 2.06 9.86 16.85
CA LEU A 839 2.24 10.02 18.30
C LEU A 839 2.02 8.69 19.04
N THR A 840 1.24 7.77 18.45
CA THR A 840 1.01 6.42 18.97
C THR A 840 1.54 5.37 18.00
N ASP A 841 2.67 4.73 18.35
CA ASP A 841 3.18 3.57 17.64
C ASP A 841 2.30 2.33 17.85
N TYR A 842 2.02 1.59 16.77
CA TYR A 842 1.15 0.41 16.79
C TYR A 842 1.63 -0.70 17.73
N ARG A 843 2.94 -0.93 17.85
CA ARG A 843 3.52 -1.95 18.75
C ARG A 843 3.36 -1.52 20.20
N ALA A 844 3.55 -0.23 20.48
CA ALA A 844 3.32 0.33 21.82
C ALA A 844 1.85 0.18 22.25
N LEU A 845 0.91 0.50 21.36
CA LEU A 845 -0.54 0.31 21.57
C LEU A 845 -0.89 -1.16 21.76
N PHE A 846 -0.48 -2.05 20.84
CA PHE A 846 -0.81 -3.47 20.93
C PHE A 846 -0.15 -4.13 22.15
N ALA A 847 1.09 -3.80 22.50
CA ALA A 847 1.75 -4.33 23.70
C ALA A 847 1.04 -3.86 25.00
N GLY A 848 0.62 -2.59 25.07
CA GLY A 848 -0.19 -2.08 26.18
C GLY A 848 -1.55 -2.79 26.29
N LEU A 849 -2.20 -3.02 25.15
CA LEU A 849 -3.47 -3.74 25.06
C LEU A 849 -3.32 -5.23 25.47
N PHE A 850 -2.30 -5.94 24.99
CA PHE A 850 -2.08 -7.35 25.32
C PHE A 850 -1.69 -7.56 26.78
N GLY A 851 -0.94 -6.62 27.37
CA GLY A 851 -0.65 -6.60 28.81
C GLY A 851 -1.93 -6.54 29.65
N ARG A 852 -2.95 -5.80 29.21
CA ARG A 852 -4.26 -5.76 29.87
C ARG A 852 -5.16 -6.95 29.55
N LEU A 853 -5.31 -7.31 28.27
CA LEU A 853 -6.24 -8.37 27.84
C LEU A 853 -5.86 -9.75 28.38
N TYR A 854 -4.55 -10.06 28.44
CA TYR A 854 -4.06 -11.41 28.73
C TYR A 854 -3.15 -11.49 29.95
N GLY A 855 -2.90 -10.37 30.64
CA GLY A 855 -2.00 -10.33 31.80
C GLY A 855 -0.52 -10.58 31.45
N LEU A 856 -0.09 -10.27 30.22
CA LEU A 856 1.29 -10.50 29.79
C LEU A 856 2.26 -9.59 30.55
N ASP A 857 3.28 -10.20 31.17
CA ASP A 857 4.42 -9.50 31.76
C ASP A 857 5.34 -8.88 30.69
N ALA A 858 6.33 -8.11 31.14
CA ALA A 858 7.27 -7.42 30.26
C ALA A 858 8.08 -8.38 29.36
N GLN A 859 8.44 -9.58 29.81
CA GLN A 859 9.22 -10.54 29.03
C GLN A 859 8.37 -11.16 27.92
N ARG A 860 7.14 -11.57 28.22
CA ARG A 860 6.18 -12.08 27.23
C ARG A 860 5.79 -10.99 26.22
N LEU A 861 5.68 -9.73 26.67
CA LEU A 861 5.48 -8.59 25.76
C LEU A 861 6.69 -8.31 24.86
N GLN A 862 7.94 -8.43 25.36
CA GLN A 862 9.13 -8.36 24.49
C GLN A 862 9.21 -9.51 23.49
N ALA A 863 8.71 -10.70 23.83
CA ALA A 863 8.61 -11.81 22.88
C ALA A 863 7.64 -11.49 21.72
N VAL A 864 6.51 -10.81 22.00
CA VAL A 864 5.57 -10.37 20.95
C VAL A 864 6.12 -9.17 20.16
N PHE A 865 6.64 -8.14 20.81
CA PHE A 865 7.20 -6.95 20.17
C PHE A 865 8.60 -6.58 20.72
N PRO A 866 9.68 -7.15 20.15
CA PRO A 866 11.04 -6.87 20.59
C PRO A 866 11.39 -5.38 20.50
N GLY A 867 11.86 -4.81 21.61
CA GLY A 867 12.26 -3.41 21.73
C GLY A 867 11.11 -2.40 21.86
N ALA A 868 9.85 -2.81 21.75
CA ALA A 868 8.72 -1.92 21.95
C ALA A 868 8.49 -1.61 23.44
N ARG A 869 8.10 -0.37 23.76
CA ARG A 869 7.66 0.02 25.11
C ARG A 869 6.12 0.01 25.15
N PRO A 870 5.47 -0.78 26.02
CA PRO A 870 4.01 -0.81 26.11
C PRO A 870 3.43 0.56 26.50
N LEU A 871 2.39 1.01 25.78
CA LEU A 871 1.67 2.25 26.06
C LEU A 871 0.26 1.94 26.58
N ASP A 872 0.04 2.12 27.88
CA ASP A 872 -1.27 1.89 28.51
C ASP A 872 -2.25 3.05 28.25
N LEU A 873 -2.96 2.98 27.13
CA LEU A 873 -4.06 3.90 26.80
C LEU A 873 -5.37 3.62 27.59
N LYS A 874 -5.37 2.65 28.53
CA LYS A 874 -6.53 2.27 29.36
C LYS A 874 -7.79 1.96 28.54
N LEU A 875 -7.60 1.29 27.40
CA LEU A 875 -8.65 0.97 26.43
C LEU A 875 -9.59 -0.15 26.87
N VAL A 876 -9.18 -0.96 27.86
CA VAL A 876 -9.93 -2.06 28.50
C VAL A 876 -9.62 -2.08 30.00
#